data_AF-A0AAP3BDD4-F1
#
_entry.id   AF-A0AAP3BDD4-F1
#
_cell.length_a   1.000
_cell.length_b   1.000
_cell.length_c   1.000
_cell.angle_alpha   90.00
_cell.angle_beta   90.00
_cell.angle_gamma   90.00
#
_symmetry.space_group_name_H-M   'P 1'
#
loop_
_entity.id
_entity.type
_entity.pdbx_description
1 polymer ?
#
loop_
_entity_poly.entity_id
_entity_poly.type
_entity_poly.pdbx_seq_one_letter_code
_entity_poly.pdbx_strand_id
1 'polypeptide(L)'
;MKKVLIATCCIALLSGSLSVSAQTLAGKSWSADNGNGTFTNPLFYDEFSDPDIIRVGEDYYLAGTTMHSVPGLVVLHSKDLVNWEFSSYCFDRFDDSDDFNLRNDKEAYGQGIWAPAIRYHNGKFYIFSNINGHGLQVYISDSAKGPWTHHKVNGDIYDLSVLFDEDGKIYAVHKYGNVTVTELKPDLSGPVEGSGKVVIPEGNAMGEGHHVYKINGMYYILSADYSPMGRMQCARSKSIWGPYETCVISERESYGYAAGWSVGNMGIGRPLPEDGFRFQNNQPNGVNLGCATIHQGGIVQAPDGKWWGVSMLDFNAVGRTVCLSPVTWVDGWPYFGLEKNLGRSPRTWFKPNDAVKAPQAPYERCDDFSGKTFKPVWQWNHNPNDKMWSLNKERKGWLRLHSMPAKQLLWAKNSLTQRAIGPVSYTSVKLDASRLKMGDEAGLGAMNTPYASLGVMKTEKGLSLRCYDQNTNKEVLKPIAKNKVVWLRLWGDYDKSLLQYSYSLDGKTWENIGEQMLSPYQLKTFQGVRVALYAFNKAGVNGGVADFDDFKVEEPMADRTANLPIGKTIRLFNLADGNLMNATGHGLMHSSWNKKEMSNGVKFIVEDRGLGKIVLKTADGRYVYIAGAGLSGDVRLTSDASQAEEFVWQDMLYNRCMLLSLKTQRYVGKHPTDGSPYSADFQGADAGMKNGCVFSWEVVE
;
A
#
# COMPACT_ATOMS: atom_id res chain seq x y z
N MET A 1 -83.16 18.30 6.80
CA MET A 1 -82.96 16.85 7.01
C MET A 1 -81.85 16.36 6.09
N LYS A 2 -80.80 15.81 6.70
CA LYS A 2 -79.84 14.81 6.19
C LYS A 2 -78.87 15.13 5.04
N LYS A 3 -77.60 14.96 5.43
CA LYS A 3 -76.37 14.54 4.70
C LYS A 3 -75.49 15.63 4.09
N VAL A 4 -74.50 16.01 4.90
CA VAL A 4 -73.23 16.65 4.52
C VAL A 4 -72.38 15.63 3.75
N LEU A 5 -71.92 16.01 2.56
CA LEU A 5 -70.92 15.27 1.77
C LEU A 5 -69.61 16.06 1.86
N ILE A 6 -68.55 15.38 2.31
CA ILE A 6 -67.19 15.91 2.43
C ILE A 6 -66.55 15.92 1.04
N ALA A 7 -66.16 17.10 0.55
CA ALA A 7 -65.34 17.27 -0.64
C ALA A 7 -63.87 17.43 -0.22
N THR A 8 -63.05 16.45 -0.57
CA THR A 8 -61.59 16.49 -0.38
C THR A 8 -60.96 17.16 -1.59
N CYS A 9 -60.45 18.39 -1.41
CA CYS A 9 -59.61 19.07 -2.39
C CYS A 9 -58.21 18.44 -2.46
N CYS A 10 -57.79 18.05 -3.66
CA CYS A 10 -56.43 17.65 -3.98
C CYS A 10 -55.49 18.87 -3.87
N ILE A 11 -54.56 18.83 -2.90
CA ILE A 11 -53.39 19.71 -2.87
C ILE A 11 -52.25 18.98 -3.56
N ALA A 12 -51.83 19.50 -4.72
CA ALA A 12 -50.61 19.07 -5.39
C ALA A 12 -49.39 19.51 -4.55
N LEU A 13 -48.75 18.56 -3.89
CA LEU A 13 -47.44 18.76 -3.25
C LEU A 13 -46.36 18.63 -4.33
N LEU A 14 -45.80 19.79 -4.72
CA LEU A 14 -44.54 19.90 -5.43
C LEU A 14 -43.44 19.28 -4.55
N SER A 15 -43.07 18.04 -4.83
CA SER A 15 -41.88 17.40 -4.27
C SER A 15 -40.65 18.05 -4.92
N GLY A 16 -40.12 19.10 -4.29
CA GLY A 16 -38.78 19.59 -4.54
C GLY A 16 -37.79 18.49 -4.15
N SER A 17 -37.28 17.77 -5.14
CA SER A 17 -36.13 16.90 -4.98
C SER A 17 -34.92 17.78 -4.65
N LEU A 18 -34.59 17.84 -3.36
CA LEU A 18 -33.26 18.25 -2.92
C LEU A 18 -32.29 17.19 -3.46
N SER A 19 -31.76 17.44 -4.65
CA SER A 19 -30.55 16.79 -5.13
C SER A 19 -29.43 17.18 -4.18
N VAL A 20 -29.18 16.34 -3.17
CA VAL A 20 -27.91 16.32 -2.47
C VAL A 20 -26.88 16.02 -3.55
N SER A 21 -26.13 17.04 -3.92
CA SER A 21 -24.93 16.90 -4.73
C SER A 21 -24.03 15.92 -4.00
N ALA A 22 -24.00 14.67 -4.48
CA ALA A 22 -22.88 13.78 -4.25
C ALA A 22 -21.70 14.41 -4.98
N GLN A 23 -20.99 15.32 -4.31
CA GLN A 23 -19.61 15.62 -4.69
C GLN A 23 -18.85 14.31 -4.55
N THR A 24 -18.67 13.63 -5.68
CA THR A 24 -17.81 12.47 -5.84
C THR A 24 -16.46 12.78 -5.20
N LEU A 25 -16.07 11.96 -4.22
CA LEU A 25 -14.73 11.91 -3.64
C LEU A 25 -13.64 11.48 -4.65
N ALA A 26 -14.01 11.29 -5.92
CA ALA A 26 -13.09 10.97 -7.01
C ALA A 26 -11.93 11.98 -7.06
N GLY A 27 -10.71 11.47 -6.92
CA GLY A 27 -9.48 12.22 -7.17
C GLY A 27 -8.86 12.97 -5.99
N LYS A 28 -9.38 12.87 -4.75
CA LYS A 28 -8.77 13.54 -3.58
C LYS A 28 -7.78 12.68 -2.79
N SER A 29 -7.99 11.37 -2.77
CA SER A 29 -7.08 10.40 -2.15
C SER A 29 -6.98 9.16 -3.04
N TRP A 30 -5.84 8.48 -2.99
CA TRP A 30 -5.54 7.34 -3.85
C TRP A 30 -6.63 6.26 -3.74
N SER A 31 -7.10 5.80 -4.90
CA SER A 31 -7.92 4.60 -5.04
C SER A 31 -7.39 3.76 -6.20
N ALA A 32 -7.38 2.45 -6.00
CA ALA A 32 -7.07 1.50 -7.06
C ALA A 32 -8.20 1.39 -8.08
N ASP A 33 -9.45 1.70 -7.72
CA ASP A 33 -10.58 1.70 -8.64
C ASP A 33 -10.45 2.85 -9.65
N ASN A 34 -10.45 2.52 -10.93
CA ASN A 34 -10.33 3.50 -12.03
C ASN A 34 -11.67 4.18 -12.37
N GLY A 35 -12.78 3.78 -11.72
CA GLY A 35 -14.12 4.31 -11.96
C GLY A 35 -14.76 3.85 -13.28
N ASN A 36 -14.13 2.93 -13.99
CA ASN A 36 -14.54 2.46 -15.31
C ASN A 36 -14.73 0.94 -15.39
N GLY A 37 -14.81 0.24 -14.25
CA GLY A 37 -14.91 -1.24 -14.18
C GLY A 37 -13.55 -1.96 -14.14
N THR A 38 -12.44 -1.23 -14.06
CA THR A 38 -11.09 -1.77 -13.84
C THR A 38 -10.48 -1.24 -12.54
N PHE A 39 -9.45 -1.92 -12.06
CA PHE A 39 -8.58 -1.46 -10.99
C PHE A 39 -7.12 -1.44 -11.43
N THR A 40 -6.28 -0.66 -10.77
CA THR A 40 -4.82 -0.59 -11.01
C THR A 40 -4.05 -0.78 -9.70
N ASN A 41 -3.10 -1.72 -9.68
CA ASN A 41 -2.21 -1.97 -8.55
C ASN A 41 -1.20 -0.84 -8.31
N PRO A 42 -0.79 -0.58 -7.04
CA PRO A 42 -1.21 -1.30 -5.83
C PRO A 42 -2.61 -0.89 -5.34
N LEU A 43 -3.26 -1.77 -4.56
CA LEU A 43 -4.55 -1.50 -3.92
C LEU A 43 -4.48 -0.29 -2.99
N PHE A 44 -3.37 -0.17 -2.27
CA PHE A 44 -3.06 0.94 -1.37
C PHE A 44 -1.71 1.54 -1.75
N TYR A 45 -1.65 2.86 -1.89
CA TYR A 45 -0.38 3.58 -2.05
C TYR A 45 0.14 4.11 -0.71
N ASP A 46 -0.21 3.44 0.37
CA ASP A 46 0.38 3.58 1.70
C ASP A 46 0.68 2.18 2.27
N GLU A 47 1.39 2.13 3.39
CA GLU A 47 1.83 0.88 3.98
C GLU A 47 0.65 0.00 4.45
N PHE A 48 0.53 -1.20 3.89
CA PHE A 48 -0.26 -2.28 4.46
C PHE A 48 0.52 -3.59 4.31
N SER A 49 1.01 -4.08 5.43
CA SER A 49 1.99 -5.15 5.47
C SER A 49 1.38 -6.49 5.88
N ASP A 50 1.96 -7.58 5.38
CA ASP A 50 1.60 -8.97 5.72
C ASP A 50 0.10 -9.26 5.54
N PRO A 51 -0.47 -9.03 4.34
CA PRO A 51 -1.91 -9.13 4.12
C PRO A 51 -2.42 -10.57 4.23
N ASP A 52 -3.38 -10.84 5.12
CA ASP A 52 -4.14 -12.10 5.12
C ASP A 52 -5.63 -11.83 4.86
N ILE A 53 -6.22 -12.61 3.94
CA ILE A 53 -7.56 -12.37 3.41
C ILE A 53 -8.49 -13.56 3.63
N ILE A 54 -9.76 -13.26 3.93
CA ILE A 54 -10.87 -14.20 3.89
C ILE A 54 -12.09 -13.60 3.21
N ARG A 55 -13.02 -14.46 2.80
CA ARG A 55 -14.39 -14.10 2.43
C ARG A 55 -15.38 -14.74 3.40
N VAL A 56 -16.38 -13.98 3.83
CA VAL A 56 -17.53 -14.47 4.61
C VAL A 56 -18.80 -14.03 3.90
N GLY A 57 -19.53 -14.98 3.30
CA GLY A 57 -20.66 -14.63 2.42
C GLY A 57 -20.19 -13.84 1.21
N GLU A 58 -20.72 -12.64 1.01
CA GLU A 58 -20.38 -11.75 -0.12
C GLU A 58 -19.29 -10.73 0.23
N ASP A 59 -18.84 -10.70 1.49
CA ASP A 59 -17.95 -9.68 2.02
C ASP A 59 -16.53 -10.25 2.22
N TYR A 60 -15.53 -9.40 1.98
CA TYR A 60 -14.11 -9.71 2.09
C TYR A 60 -13.48 -8.94 3.26
N TYR A 61 -12.55 -9.59 3.95
CA TYR A 61 -11.86 -9.01 5.10
C TYR A 61 -10.36 -9.21 4.97
N LEU A 62 -9.60 -8.15 5.24
CA LEU A 62 -8.14 -8.14 5.16
C LEU A 62 -7.55 -7.72 6.51
N ALA A 63 -6.69 -8.55 7.07
CA ALA A 63 -5.92 -8.22 8.27
C ALA A 63 -4.48 -7.85 7.89
N GLY A 64 -3.87 -6.92 8.64
CA GLY A 64 -2.51 -6.46 8.36
C GLY A 64 -1.72 -6.09 9.61
N THR A 65 -0.40 -6.20 9.47
CA THR A 65 0.60 -5.86 10.48
C THR A 65 0.64 -4.36 10.78
N THR A 66 0.86 -4.01 12.06
CA THR A 66 1.08 -2.60 12.49
C THR A 66 2.28 -2.42 13.42
N MET A 67 3.11 -3.45 13.61
CA MET A 67 4.33 -3.39 14.41
C MET A 67 4.08 -2.85 15.83
N HIS A 68 4.77 -1.78 16.21
CA HIS A 68 4.70 -1.10 17.52
C HIS A 68 3.66 0.03 17.56
N SER A 69 2.90 0.23 16.48
CA SER A 69 1.89 1.29 16.41
C SER A 69 0.58 0.85 17.06
N VAL A 70 -0.04 1.74 17.84
CA VAL A 70 -1.34 1.49 18.49
C VAL A 70 -2.35 2.62 18.20
N PRO A 71 -3.67 2.36 18.05
CA PRO A 71 -4.34 1.06 18.12
C PRO A 71 -3.81 0.10 17.04
N GLY A 72 -3.77 -1.18 17.38
CA GLY A 72 -2.99 -2.20 16.68
C GLY A 72 -3.84 -3.24 15.96
N LEU A 73 -3.23 -3.90 14.97
CA LEU A 73 -3.78 -5.00 14.19
C LEU A 73 -5.05 -4.59 13.44
N VAL A 74 -4.83 -4.03 12.24
CA VAL A 74 -5.88 -3.42 11.41
C VAL A 74 -6.68 -4.47 10.66
N VAL A 75 -7.99 -4.24 10.56
CA VAL A 75 -8.91 -5.01 9.72
C VAL A 75 -9.60 -4.07 8.75
N LEU A 76 -9.54 -4.40 7.46
CA LEU A 76 -10.28 -3.74 6.39
C LEU A 76 -11.40 -4.64 5.88
N HIS A 77 -12.44 -4.02 5.32
CA HIS A 77 -13.60 -4.67 4.74
C HIS A 77 -13.79 -4.22 3.28
N SER A 78 -14.23 -5.11 2.41
CA SER A 78 -14.56 -4.81 1.00
C SER A 78 -15.68 -5.70 0.49
N LYS A 79 -16.40 -5.25 -0.54
CA LYS A 79 -17.38 -6.04 -1.29
C LYS A 79 -16.90 -6.46 -2.69
N ASP A 80 -15.77 -5.94 -3.13
CA ASP A 80 -15.28 -6.13 -4.50
C ASP A 80 -13.76 -6.34 -4.60
N LEU A 81 -13.06 -6.54 -3.46
CA LEU A 81 -11.60 -6.70 -3.33
C LEU A 81 -10.76 -5.48 -3.73
N VAL A 82 -11.39 -4.40 -4.22
CA VAL A 82 -10.70 -3.23 -4.77
C VAL A 82 -10.94 -2.01 -3.89
N ASN A 83 -12.19 -1.75 -3.56
CA ASN A 83 -12.61 -0.65 -2.71
C ASN A 83 -12.69 -1.16 -1.28
N TRP A 84 -11.77 -0.70 -0.44
CA TRP A 84 -11.67 -1.09 0.96
C TRP A 84 -12.10 0.04 1.88
N GLU A 85 -12.71 -0.31 2.99
CA GLU A 85 -13.03 0.58 4.10
C GLU A 85 -12.42 0.05 5.40
N PHE A 86 -12.09 0.97 6.32
CA PHE A 86 -11.69 0.59 7.67
C PHE A 86 -12.83 -0.16 8.39
N SER A 87 -12.52 -1.31 8.98
CA SER A 87 -13.46 -2.09 9.80
C SER A 87 -13.19 -1.91 11.29
N SER A 88 -11.99 -2.29 11.75
CA SER A 88 -11.59 -2.13 13.16
C SER A 88 -10.07 -2.20 13.35
N TYR A 89 -9.65 -1.82 14.55
CA TYR A 89 -8.41 -2.29 15.16
C TYR A 89 -8.76 -3.33 16.23
N CYS A 90 -7.89 -4.31 16.45
CA CYS A 90 -8.18 -5.39 17.40
C CYS A 90 -7.94 -4.99 18.86
N PHE A 91 -7.09 -4.00 19.12
CA PHE A 91 -6.82 -3.50 20.46
C PHE A 91 -6.25 -2.09 20.45
N ASP A 92 -6.39 -1.38 21.59
CA ASP A 92 -6.01 0.03 21.70
C ASP A 92 -4.58 0.26 22.21
N ARG A 93 -4.01 -0.71 22.96
CA ARG A 93 -2.68 -0.60 23.55
C ARG A 93 -2.06 -1.95 23.89
N PHE A 94 -0.73 -2.02 23.85
CA PHE A 94 0.02 -3.16 24.40
C PHE A 94 -0.02 -3.16 25.94
N ASP A 95 0.31 -4.29 26.55
CA ASP A 95 0.55 -4.41 27.98
C ASP A 95 1.63 -3.42 28.46
N ASP A 96 1.59 -3.04 29.74
CA ASP A 96 2.54 -2.09 30.32
C ASP A 96 3.95 -2.70 30.42
N SER A 97 4.81 -2.33 29.47
CA SER A 97 6.22 -2.72 29.45
C SER A 97 7.12 -1.53 29.06
N ASP A 98 8.41 -1.61 29.39
CA ASP A 98 9.33 -0.48 29.16
C ASP A 98 9.58 -0.20 27.68
N ASP A 99 9.68 -1.25 26.86
CA ASP A 99 9.84 -1.16 25.42
C ASP A 99 8.61 -0.54 24.73
N PHE A 100 7.40 -1.05 24.98
CA PHE A 100 6.17 -0.51 24.40
C PHE A 100 5.79 0.88 24.92
N ASN A 101 6.39 1.35 26.03
CA ASN A 101 6.14 2.70 26.58
C ASN A 101 7.33 3.66 26.43
N LEU A 102 8.39 3.29 25.69
CA LEU A 102 9.61 4.09 25.54
C LEU A 102 10.19 4.56 26.89
N ARG A 103 10.33 3.66 27.86
CA ARG A 103 10.91 3.93 29.19
C ARG A 103 12.28 3.28 29.32
N ASN A 104 13.13 3.85 30.18
CA ASN A 104 14.41 3.24 30.58
C ASN A 104 15.30 2.85 29.38
N ASP A 105 15.34 3.71 28.35
CA ASP A 105 16.05 3.49 27.09
C ASP A 105 15.70 2.15 26.39
N LYS A 106 14.45 1.69 26.56
CA LYS A 106 13.88 0.54 25.83
C LYS A 106 12.89 0.98 24.77
N GLU A 107 12.86 0.24 23.68
CA GLU A 107 12.04 0.51 22.49
C GLU A 107 11.62 -0.79 21.82
N ALA A 108 10.55 -0.73 21.03
CA ALA A 108 9.96 -1.86 20.32
C ALA A 108 9.90 -1.61 18.79
N TYR A 109 10.76 -0.76 18.21
CA TYR A 109 10.73 -0.52 16.77
C TYR A 109 11.01 -1.82 15.99
N GLY A 110 10.19 -2.06 14.96
CA GLY A 110 10.19 -3.31 14.20
C GLY A 110 9.73 -4.53 14.99
N GLN A 111 9.29 -4.34 16.24
CA GLN A 111 8.68 -5.36 17.10
C GLN A 111 7.18 -5.11 17.21
N GLY A 112 6.52 -5.80 18.16
CA GLY A 112 5.08 -5.72 18.33
C GLY A 112 4.37 -6.69 17.39
N ILE A 113 3.30 -6.24 16.75
CA ILE A 113 2.38 -7.05 15.94
C ILE A 113 3.06 -7.42 14.63
N TRP A 114 3.24 -8.71 14.37
CA TRP A 114 3.76 -9.27 13.12
C TRP A 114 2.65 -10.03 12.36
N ALA A 115 3.02 -10.70 11.25
CA ALA A 115 2.11 -11.29 10.27
C ALA A 115 0.85 -11.94 10.89
N PRO A 116 -0.35 -11.40 10.61
CA PRO A 116 -1.60 -11.93 11.13
C PRO A 116 -2.21 -13.02 10.24
N ALA A 117 -3.06 -13.85 10.83
CA ALA A 117 -3.94 -14.79 10.15
C ALA A 117 -5.39 -14.62 10.62
N ILE A 118 -6.26 -14.10 9.76
CA ILE A 118 -7.68 -13.91 9.99
C ILE A 118 -8.48 -15.13 9.52
N ARG A 119 -9.32 -15.71 10.39
CA ARG A 119 -10.17 -16.87 10.05
C ARG A 119 -11.59 -16.63 10.53
N TYR A 120 -12.56 -17.20 9.81
CA TYR A 120 -13.95 -17.22 10.23
C TYR A 120 -14.39 -18.66 10.44
N HIS A 121 -14.86 -18.96 11.65
CA HIS A 121 -15.27 -20.30 12.03
C HIS A 121 -16.41 -20.25 13.05
N ASN A 122 -17.44 -21.08 12.86
CA ASN A 122 -18.61 -21.18 13.76
C ASN A 122 -19.21 -19.83 14.19
N GLY A 123 -19.40 -18.91 13.25
CA GLY A 123 -20.02 -17.61 13.51
C GLY A 123 -19.09 -16.53 14.05
N LYS A 124 -17.79 -16.82 14.20
CA LYS A 124 -16.82 -15.91 14.83
C LYS A 124 -15.62 -15.65 13.93
N PHE A 125 -15.11 -14.43 14.02
CA PHE A 125 -13.81 -14.03 13.50
C PHE A 125 -12.73 -14.32 14.54
N TYR A 126 -11.60 -14.84 14.07
CA TYR A 126 -10.38 -15.09 14.82
C TYR A 126 -9.24 -14.39 14.09
N ILE A 127 -8.40 -13.64 14.79
CA ILE A 127 -7.17 -13.11 14.23
C ILE A 127 -6.02 -13.55 15.11
N PHE A 128 -5.15 -14.39 14.55
CA PHE A 128 -3.93 -14.86 15.18
C PHE A 128 -2.78 -13.96 14.77
N SER A 129 -1.94 -13.54 15.70
CA SER A 129 -0.73 -12.75 15.37
C SER A 129 0.28 -12.89 16.49
N ASN A 130 1.55 -12.92 16.12
CA ASN A 130 2.62 -12.84 17.10
C ASN A 130 2.85 -11.39 17.52
N ILE A 131 2.90 -11.16 18.83
CA ILE A 131 3.56 -9.98 19.38
C ILE A 131 5.00 -10.39 19.65
N ASN A 132 5.95 -9.86 18.86
CA ASN A 132 7.33 -10.34 18.92
C ASN A 132 7.92 -10.15 20.33
N GLY A 133 8.52 -11.21 20.89
CA GLY A 133 8.96 -11.25 22.29
C GLY A 133 7.87 -11.57 23.34
N HIS A 134 6.59 -11.56 22.96
CA HIS A 134 5.44 -11.78 23.87
C HIS A 134 4.59 -13.02 23.53
N GLY A 135 4.87 -13.67 22.40
CA GLY A 135 4.25 -14.92 21.96
C GLY A 135 3.01 -14.72 21.08
N LEU A 136 2.38 -15.84 20.71
CA LEU A 136 1.19 -15.87 19.89
C LEU A 136 -0.03 -15.31 20.66
N GLN A 137 -0.76 -14.42 20.00
CA GLN A 137 -2.02 -13.85 20.49
C GLN A 137 -3.15 -14.26 19.55
N VAL A 138 -4.36 -14.37 20.10
CA VAL A 138 -5.59 -14.51 19.32
C VAL A 138 -6.63 -13.48 19.77
N TYR A 139 -7.26 -12.85 18.79
CA TYR A 139 -8.35 -11.89 18.97
C TYR A 139 -9.62 -12.49 18.38
N ILE A 140 -10.71 -12.53 19.14
CA ILE A 140 -11.95 -13.22 18.76
C ILE A 140 -13.12 -12.25 18.82
N SER A 141 -14.00 -12.26 17.81
CA SER A 141 -15.22 -11.45 17.80
C SER A 141 -16.34 -12.08 16.99
N ASP A 142 -17.58 -11.76 17.31
CA ASP A 142 -18.75 -12.08 16.48
C ASP A 142 -18.85 -11.18 15.24
N SER A 143 -18.05 -10.10 15.18
CA SER A 143 -18.02 -9.14 14.07
C SER A 143 -16.61 -8.69 13.77
N ALA A 144 -16.27 -8.54 12.48
CA ALA A 144 -15.01 -7.91 12.07
C ALA A 144 -14.88 -6.43 12.49
N LYS A 145 -15.93 -5.83 13.07
CA LYS A 145 -15.93 -4.49 13.67
C LYS A 145 -15.61 -4.50 15.17
N GLY A 146 -15.40 -5.69 15.76
CA GLY A 146 -15.25 -5.85 17.20
C GLY A 146 -16.59 -5.75 17.95
N PRO A 147 -16.54 -5.62 19.30
CA PRO A 147 -15.32 -5.62 20.11
C PRO A 147 -14.62 -6.97 20.05
N TRP A 148 -13.30 -6.97 20.26
CA TRP A 148 -12.47 -8.17 20.22
C TRP A 148 -12.13 -8.63 21.64
N THR A 149 -12.25 -9.93 21.89
CA THR A 149 -11.70 -10.57 23.09
C THR A 149 -10.30 -11.06 22.80
N HIS A 150 -9.37 -10.83 23.72
CA HIS A 150 -7.96 -11.18 23.56
C HIS A 150 -7.59 -12.37 24.44
N HIS A 151 -6.87 -13.32 23.86
CA HIS A 151 -6.31 -14.47 24.56
C HIS A 151 -4.86 -14.71 24.11
N LYS A 152 -3.98 -15.05 25.06
CA LYS A 152 -2.62 -15.49 24.76
C LYS A 152 -2.59 -17.00 24.53
N VAL A 153 -1.90 -17.44 23.48
CA VAL A 153 -1.69 -18.85 23.14
C VAL A 153 -0.27 -19.23 23.55
N ASN A 154 -0.11 -20.25 24.38
CA ASN A 154 1.23 -20.71 24.79
C ASN A 154 1.89 -21.55 23.69
N GLY A 155 3.22 -21.52 23.62
CA GLY A 155 4.02 -22.36 22.72
C GLY A 155 4.93 -21.56 21.79
N ASP A 156 5.84 -22.28 21.13
CA ASP A 156 6.76 -21.76 20.12
C ASP A 156 6.10 -21.80 18.73
N ILE A 157 5.20 -20.85 18.49
CA ILE A 157 4.43 -20.70 17.25
C ILE A 157 4.54 -19.25 16.80
N TYR A 158 5.10 -19.01 15.62
CA TYR A 158 5.30 -17.68 15.06
C TYR A 158 5.27 -17.70 13.53
N ASP A 159 4.94 -16.55 12.95
CA ASP A 159 4.82 -16.36 11.50
C ASP A 159 3.91 -17.43 10.88
N LEU A 160 2.67 -17.45 11.38
CA LEU A 160 1.75 -18.57 11.24
C LEU A 160 0.55 -18.27 10.33
N SER A 161 -0.06 -19.36 9.86
CA SER A 161 -1.47 -19.40 9.49
C SER A 161 -2.18 -20.52 10.24
N VAL A 162 -3.49 -20.34 10.46
CA VAL A 162 -4.34 -21.32 11.14
C VAL A 162 -5.39 -21.90 10.20
N LEU A 163 -5.66 -23.20 10.30
CA LEU A 163 -6.74 -23.90 9.61
C LEU A 163 -7.65 -24.55 10.66
N PHE A 164 -8.92 -24.16 10.67
CA PHE A 164 -9.98 -24.92 11.33
C PHE A 164 -10.47 -25.97 10.34
N ASP A 165 -10.12 -27.24 10.56
CA ASP A 165 -10.38 -28.30 9.60
C ASP A 165 -11.71 -29.02 9.88
N GLU A 166 -12.25 -29.65 8.85
CA GLU A 166 -13.51 -30.40 8.86
C GLU A 166 -13.44 -31.66 9.73
N ASP A 167 -12.24 -32.11 10.10
CA ASP A 167 -12.03 -33.21 11.05
C ASP A 167 -12.22 -32.79 12.52
N GLY A 168 -12.54 -31.52 12.77
CA GLY A 168 -12.78 -30.95 14.09
C GLY A 168 -11.51 -30.46 14.80
N LYS A 169 -10.35 -30.49 14.13
CA LYS A 169 -9.07 -30.04 14.68
C LYS A 169 -8.68 -28.65 14.19
N ILE A 170 -7.75 -28.05 14.93
CA ILE A 170 -7.19 -26.73 14.62
C ILE A 170 -5.70 -26.92 14.35
N TYR A 171 -5.25 -26.53 13.17
CA TYR A 171 -3.84 -26.66 12.76
C TYR A 171 -3.20 -25.29 12.61
N ALA A 172 -2.03 -25.09 13.22
CA ALA A 172 -1.13 -23.98 12.94
C ALA A 172 -0.02 -24.44 12.00
N VAL A 173 0.19 -23.71 10.91
CA VAL A 173 1.32 -23.86 9.97
C VAL A 173 2.24 -22.66 10.17
N HIS A 174 3.49 -22.88 10.56
CA HIS A 174 4.35 -21.82 11.11
C HIS A 174 5.86 -22.08 10.90
N LYS A 175 6.67 -21.10 11.32
CA LYS A 175 8.14 -21.00 11.19
C LYS A 175 8.64 -20.57 9.80
N TYR A 176 9.95 -20.34 9.76
CA TYR A 176 10.72 -19.94 8.59
C TYR A 176 11.53 -21.13 8.05
N GLY A 177 11.53 -21.34 6.73
CA GLY A 177 12.34 -22.33 6.01
C GLY A 177 11.88 -23.78 6.21
N ASN A 178 11.87 -24.26 7.46
CA ASN A 178 11.21 -25.50 7.85
C ASN A 178 9.73 -25.25 8.12
N VAL A 179 8.85 -25.72 7.23
CA VAL A 179 7.40 -25.58 7.43
C VAL A 179 6.94 -26.60 8.46
N THR A 180 6.45 -26.11 9.59
CA THR A 180 5.99 -26.93 10.72
C THR A 180 4.47 -26.88 10.83
N VAL A 181 3.84 -28.05 11.00
CA VAL A 181 2.42 -28.16 11.37
C VAL A 181 2.33 -28.51 12.85
N THR A 182 1.41 -27.89 13.57
CA THR A 182 1.12 -28.16 14.98
C THR A 182 -0.38 -28.15 15.22
N GLU A 183 -0.90 -29.15 15.94
CA GLU A 183 -2.31 -29.17 16.34
C GLU A 183 -2.48 -28.26 17.57
N LEU A 184 -3.44 -27.35 17.53
CA LEU A 184 -3.82 -26.48 18.65
C LEU A 184 -4.95 -27.10 19.45
N LYS A 185 -4.94 -26.88 20.77
CA LYS A 185 -6.05 -27.28 21.65
C LYS A 185 -7.32 -26.49 21.27
N PRO A 186 -8.53 -27.10 21.40
CA PRO A 186 -9.79 -26.42 21.07
C PRO A 186 -10.05 -25.13 21.86
N ASP A 187 -9.49 -25.01 23.06
CA ASP A 187 -9.59 -23.82 23.91
C ASP A 187 -8.54 -22.74 23.58
N LEU A 188 -7.71 -22.98 22.57
CA LEU A 188 -6.61 -22.12 22.14
C LEU A 188 -5.58 -21.81 23.26
N SER A 189 -5.48 -22.64 24.29
CA SER A 189 -4.51 -22.45 25.39
C SER A 189 -3.05 -22.73 24.97
N GLY A 190 -2.86 -23.45 23.87
CA GLY A 190 -1.55 -23.80 23.31
C GLY A 190 -1.61 -25.03 22.40
N PRO A 191 -0.45 -25.62 22.03
CA PRO A 191 -0.40 -26.82 21.22
C PRO A 191 -0.90 -28.06 21.98
N VAL A 192 -1.42 -29.02 21.23
CA VAL A 192 -1.52 -30.41 21.68
C VAL A 192 -0.10 -30.95 21.80
N GLU A 193 0.23 -31.51 22.96
CA GLU A 193 1.58 -31.94 23.30
C GLU A 193 2.11 -32.97 22.29
N GLY A 194 3.36 -32.79 21.83
CA GLY A 194 4.00 -33.68 20.86
C GLY A 194 3.46 -33.62 19.42
N SER A 195 2.48 -32.75 19.12
CA SER A 195 1.86 -32.68 17.78
C SER A 195 2.70 -31.94 16.72
N GLY A 196 3.73 -31.20 17.14
CA GLY A 196 4.56 -30.41 16.23
C GLY A 196 5.42 -31.28 15.31
N LYS A 197 5.26 -31.12 13.99
CA LYS A 197 6.02 -31.88 12.99
C LYS A 197 6.47 -30.97 11.84
N VAL A 198 7.76 -31.07 11.47
CA VAL A 198 8.25 -30.50 10.21
C VAL A 198 7.67 -31.32 9.06
N VAL A 199 6.81 -30.70 8.25
CA VAL A 199 6.12 -31.36 7.12
C VAL A 199 6.78 -31.03 5.78
N ILE A 200 7.52 -29.93 5.71
CA ILE A 200 8.38 -29.56 4.58
C ILE A 200 9.72 -29.12 5.17
N PRO A 201 10.79 -29.90 4.99
CA PRO A 201 12.10 -29.50 5.48
C PRO A 201 12.69 -28.36 4.64
N GLU A 202 13.56 -27.58 5.27
CA GLU A 202 14.35 -26.55 4.58
C GLU A 202 15.09 -27.14 3.36
N GLY A 203 15.25 -26.32 2.32
CA GLY A 203 15.81 -26.76 1.03
C GLY A 203 14.76 -27.15 -0.02
N ASN A 204 13.45 -27.10 0.31
CA ASN A 204 12.35 -27.31 -0.64
C ASN A 204 11.76 -26.01 -1.21
N ALA A 205 12.55 -24.92 -1.14
CA ALA A 205 12.19 -23.59 -1.62
C ALA A 205 10.89 -23.03 -1.02
N MET A 206 10.65 -23.30 0.27
CA MET A 206 9.65 -22.61 1.09
C MET A 206 10.36 -21.60 1.99
N GLY A 207 9.75 -20.44 2.22
CA GLY A 207 10.30 -19.39 3.09
C GLY A 207 9.42 -19.21 4.32
N GLU A 208 8.66 -18.13 4.35
CA GLU A 208 7.97 -17.59 5.52
C GLU A 208 6.54 -17.16 5.16
N GLY A 209 5.84 -16.54 6.12
CA GLY A 209 4.53 -15.92 5.92
C GLY A 209 3.52 -16.92 5.37
N HIS A 210 3.37 -18.06 6.04
CA HIS A 210 2.56 -19.15 5.53
C HIS A 210 1.07 -18.82 5.52
N HIS A 211 0.36 -19.19 4.46
CA HIS A 211 -1.11 -19.15 4.38
C HIS A 211 -1.64 -20.55 4.01
N VAL A 212 -2.32 -21.21 4.95
CA VAL A 212 -2.83 -22.59 4.78
C VAL A 212 -4.30 -22.61 4.37
N TYR A 213 -4.62 -23.49 3.43
CA TYR A 213 -5.97 -23.71 2.91
C TYR A 213 -6.27 -25.20 2.78
N LYS A 214 -7.55 -25.54 2.83
CA LYS A 214 -8.08 -26.81 2.32
C LYS A 214 -9.05 -26.50 1.20
N ILE A 215 -8.71 -26.90 -0.02
CA ILE A 215 -9.47 -26.59 -1.24
C ILE A 215 -9.75 -27.92 -1.95
N ASN A 216 -11.03 -28.27 -2.10
CA ASN A 216 -11.47 -29.49 -2.78
C ASN A 216 -10.76 -30.78 -2.29
N GLY A 217 -10.60 -30.91 -0.98
CA GLY A 217 -9.96 -32.07 -0.34
C GLY A 217 -8.43 -32.10 -0.40
N MET A 218 -7.78 -31.07 -0.94
CA MET A 218 -6.33 -30.89 -0.96
C MET A 218 -5.91 -29.78 0.00
N TYR A 219 -4.81 -29.97 0.71
CA TYR A 219 -4.18 -28.94 1.54
C TYR A 219 -3.19 -28.15 0.70
N TYR A 220 -3.22 -26.83 0.84
CA TYR A 220 -2.31 -25.89 0.18
C TYR A 220 -1.64 -25.00 1.22
N ILE A 221 -0.35 -24.72 1.04
CA ILE A 221 0.41 -23.76 1.86
C ILE A 221 1.06 -22.77 0.90
N LEU A 222 0.60 -21.52 0.89
CA LEU A 222 1.29 -20.42 0.23
C LEU A 222 2.38 -19.88 1.14
N SER A 223 3.50 -19.44 0.57
CA SER A 223 4.64 -18.91 1.32
C SER A 223 5.40 -17.88 0.51
N ALA A 224 5.89 -16.84 1.18
CA ALA A 224 6.86 -15.91 0.64
C ALA A 224 8.26 -16.52 0.74
N ASP A 225 9.03 -16.50 -0.35
CA ASP A 225 10.44 -16.91 -0.31
C ASP A 225 11.30 -15.72 -0.77
N TYR A 226 12.07 -15.16 0.15
CA TYR A 226 12.89 -13.98 -0.10
C TYR A 226 14.25 -14.30 -0.76
N SER A 227 14.65 -15.58 -0.87
CA SER A 227 16.00 -15.97 -1.29
C SER A 227 15.98 -16.85 -2.55
N PRO A 228 16.70 -16.49 -3.64
CA PRO A 228 17.60 -15.34 -3.77
C PRO A 228 16.86 -14.01 -4.07
N MET A 229 15.56 -14.06 -4.35
CA MET A 229 14.71 -12.92 -4.68
C MET A 229 13.29 -13.26 -4.21
N GLY A 230 12.53 -12.23 -3.80
CA GLY A 230 11.12 -12.36 -3.41
C GLY A 230 10.29 -13.08 -4.48
N ARG A 231 9.58 -14.12 -4.08
CA ARG A 231 8.64 -14.86 -4.94
C ARG A 231 7.54 -15.53 -4.13
N MET A 232 6.49 -15.95 -4.81
CA MET A 232 5.41 -16.74 -4.21
C MET A 232 5.58 -18.22 -4.50
N GLN A 233 5.56 -19.00 -3.43
CA GLN A 233 5.63 -20.45 -3.45
C GLN A 233 4.30 -21.03 -3.00
N CYS A 234 3.97 -22.20 -3.52
CA CYS A 234 2.83 -22.99 -3.09
C CYS A 234 3.30 -24.42 -2.84
N ALA A 235 2.88 -25.00 -1.73
CA ALA A 235 2.98 -26.43 -1.47
C ALA A 235 1.59 -27.05 -1.49
N ARG A 236 1.46 -28.31 -1.92
CA ARG A 236 0.18 -29.04 -1.80
C ARG A 236 0.33 -30.49 -1.38
N SER A 237 -0.68 -31.03 -0.71
CA SER A 237 -0.73 -32.40 -0.22
C SER A 237 -2.18 -32.89 -0.05
N LYS A 238 -2.40 -34.21 -0.08
CA LYS A 238 -3.68 -34.85 0.31
C LYS A 238 -3.86 -34.96 1.83
N SER A 239 -2.82 -34.70 2.59
CA SER A 239 -2.79 -34.77 4.05
C SER A 239 -2.08 -33.56 4.61
N ILE A 240 -2.63 -32.94 5.66
CA ILE A 240 -1.98 -31.82 6.36
C ILE A 240 -0.56 -32.21 6.84
N TRP A 241 -0.32 -33.50 7.08
CA TRP A 241 0.96 -34.05 7.55
C TRP A 241 1.95 -34.43 6.43
N GLY A 242 1.62 -34.11 5.18
CA GLY A 242 2.42 -34.40 3.99
C GLY A 242 2.28 -35.84 3.47
N PRO A 243 3.16 -36.24 2.53
CA PRO A 243 4.23 -35.42 1.94
C PRO A 243 3.66 -34.29 1.06
N TYR A 244 4.34 -33.15 1.05
CA TYR A 244 4.02 -32.03 0.17
C TYR A 244 4.95 -32.01 -1.04
N GLU A 245 4.40 -31.63 -2.19
CA GLU A 245 5.17 -31.12 -3.32
C GLU A 245 5.10 -29.58 -3.35
N THR A 246 6.11 -28.91 -3.91
CA THR A 246 6.21 -27.44 -3.96
C THR A 246 6.36 -26.92 -5.39
N CYS A 247 5.85 -25.72 -5.65
CA CYS A 247 5.89 -25.04 -6.95
C CYS A 247 5.90 -23.52 -6.78
N VAL A 248 6.63 -22.81 -7.66
CA VAL A 248 6.57 -21.34 -7.76
C VAL A 248 5.26 -20.96 -8.47
N ILE A 249 4.47 -20.07 -7.87
CA ILE A 249 3.18 -19.61 -8.42
C ILE A 249 3.18 -18.14 -8.87
N SER A 250 4.19 -17.37 -8.46
CA SER A 250 4.48 -16.02 -8.96
C SER A 250 5.97 -15.74 -8.87
N GLU A 251 6.53 -15.17 -9.93
CA GLU A 251 7.92 -14.72 -9.94
C GLU A 251 8.09 -13.44 -10.76
N ARG A 252 9.06 -12.63 -10.37
CA ARG A 252 9.52 -11.43 -11.11
C ARG A 252 8.48 -10.33 -11.34
N GLU A 253 7.20 -10.50 -11.00
CA GLU A 253 6.22 -9.45 -11.18
C GLU A 253 6.43 -8.34 -10.15
N SER A 254 6.91 -7.19 -10.61
CA SER A 254 7.14 -5.98 -9.83
C SER A 254 6.45 -4.75 -10.42
N TYR A 255 5.62 -4.94 -11.46
CA TYR A 255 5.00 -3.86 -12.22
C TYR A 255 6.00 -2.83 -12.77
N GLY A 256 7.23 -3.29 -13.06
CA GLY A 256 8.33 -2.47 -13.57
C GLY A 256 9.15 -1.75 -12.49
N TYR A 257 8.79 -1.87 -11.23
CA TYR A 257 9.58 -1.33 -10.12
C TYR A 257 10.81 -2.19 -9.84
N ALA A 258 11.87 -1.55 -9.37
CA ALA A 258 13.09 -2.19 -8.90
C ALA A 258 13.16 -2.08 -7.37
N ALA A 259 14.09 -2.80 -6.74
CA ALA A 259 14.44 -2.55 -5.35
C ALA A 259 14.80 -1.07 -5.17
N GLY A 260 14.27 -0.45 -4.11
CA GLY A 260 14.46 0.96 -3.79
C GLY A 260 15.74 1.26 -3.01
N TRP A 261 15.89 2.52 -2.59
CA TRP A 261 16.90 2.90 -1.61
C TRP A 261 16.69 2.15 -0.29
N SER A 262 17.77 1.63 0.29
CA SER A 262 17.71 0.95 1.59
C SER A 262 18.86 1.35 2.52
N VAL A 263 18.70 1.08 3.81
CA VAL A 263 19.76 1.27 4.82
C VAL A 263 20.46 -0.06 5.09
N GLY A 264 21.77 -0.14 4.83
CA GLY A 264 22.57 -1.36 4.97
C GLY A 264 23.10 -1.62 6.39
N ASN A 265 23.19 -0.60 7.25
CA ASN A 265 23.80 -0.72 8.58
C ASN A 265 22.85 -0.46 9.76
N MET A 266 21.54 -0.48 9.50
CA MET A 266 20.50 -0.27 10.52
C MET A 266 19.33 -1.24 10.29
N GLY A 267 19.08 -2.11 11.25
CA GLY A 267 18.05 -3.15 11.12
C GLY A 267 17.47 -3.55 12.47
N ILE A 268 16.59 -4.55 12.44
CA ILE A 268 15.93 -5.13 13.62
C ILE A 268 16.97 -5.46 14.70
N GLY A 269 16.64 -5.17 15.97
CA GLY A 269 17.46 -5.51 17.13
C GLY A 269 18.68 -4.62 17.36
N ARG A 270 19.05 -3.75 16.42
CA ARG A 270 20.08 -2.72 16.68
C ARG A 270 19.51 -1.60 17.57
N PRO A 271 20.30 -1.03 18.48
CA PRO A 271 19.89 0.17 19.23
C PRO A 271 19.50 1.30 18.30
N LEU A 272 18.59 2.17 18.74
CA LEU A 272 18.26 3.37 17.98
C LEU A 272 19.54 4.21 17.76
N PRO A 273 19.77 4.71 16.53
CA PRO A 273 20.91 5.57 16.25
C PRO A 273 20.75 6.89 17.00
N GLU A 274 21.85 7.34 17.61
CA GLU A 274 21.98 8.70 18.11
C GLU A 274 22.13 9.68 16.93
N ASP A 275 21.79 10.96 17.16
CA ASP A 275 22.09 12.02 16.20
C ASP A 275 23.60 12.02 15.87
N GLY A 276 23.94 12.07 14.59
CA GLY A 276 25.33 11.95 14.11
C GLY A 276 25.78 10.52 13.77
N PHE A 277 24.92 9.50 13.94
CA PHE A 277 25.16 8.18 13.38
C PHE A 277 25.37 8.24 11.86
N ARG A 278 26.37 7.52 11.34
CA ARG A 278 26.67 7.48 9.90
C ARG A 278 25.92 6.34 9.23
N PHE A 279 24.83 6.69 8.55
CA PHE A 279 24.04 5.73 7.76
C PHE A 279 24.79 5.28 6.50
N GLN A 280 24.70 3.99 6.20
CA GLN A 280 25.15 3.42 4.93
C GLN A 280 23.92 3.17 4.07
N ASN A 281 23.70 4.03 3.09
CA ASN A 281 22.58 3.92 2.18
C ASN A 281 22.97 3.14 0.93
N ASN A 282 22.23 2.09 0.62
CA ASN A 282 22.37 1.32 -0.60
C ASN A 282 21.56 2.01 -1.70
N GLN A 283 22.26 2.45 -2.74
CA GLN A 283 21.61 3.01 -3.92
C GLN A 283 21.03 1.91 -4.80
N PRO A 284 19.79 2.06 -5.29
CA PRO A 284 19.23 1.11 -6.24
C PRO A 284 19.98 1.18 -7.57
N ASN A 285 20.32 0.03 -8.14
CA ASN A 285 20.99 -0.06 -9.45
C ASN A 285 19.99 -0.02 -10.63
N GLY A 286 18.69 0.04 -10.35
CA GLY A 286 17.61 0.16 -11.33
C GLY A 286 17.19 -1.14 -12.03
N VAL A 287 17.87 -2.27 -11.76
CA VAL A 287 17.59 -3.56 -12.41
C VAL A 287 17.44 -4.74 -11.42
N ASN A 288 17.95 -4.60 -10.21
CA ASN A 288 17.76 -5.61 -9.16
C ASN A 288 16.34 -5.53 -8.61
N LEU A 289 15.69 -6.69 -8.52
CA LEU A 289 14.34 -6.83 -8.00
C LEU A 289 14.29 -6.95 -6.47
N GLY A 290 15.24 -7.63 -5.83
CA GLY A 290 15.18 -7.90 -4.38
C GLY A 290 13.81 -8.46 -3.97
N CYS A 291 13.13 -7.78 -3.04
CA CYS A 291 11.75 -8.07 -2.62
C CYS A 291 10.70 -7.10 -3.21
N ALA A 292 11.06 -6.33 -4.26
CA ALA A 292 10.11 -5.46 -4.98
C ALA A 292 9.14 -6.25 -5.89
N THR A 293 9.34 -7.56 -5.99
CA THR A 293 8.39 -8.49 -6.61
C THR A 293 7.23 -8.79 -5.67
N ILE A 294 6.08 -9.14 -6.23
CA ILE A 294 4.94 -9.56 -5.42
C ILE A 294 5.26 -10.87 -4.68
N HIS A 295 5.08 -10.84 -3.36
CA HIS A 295 5.34 -11.95 -2.45
C HIS A 295 4.41 -11.84 -1.23
N GLN A 296 4.39 -12.91 -0.43
CA GLN A 296 3.47 -13.11 0.70
C GLN A 296 1.99 -12.95 0.32
N GLY A 297 1.12 -13.11 1.31
CA GLY A 297 -0.31 -13.01 1.16
C GLY A 297 -0.98 -14.31 0.72
N GLY A 298 -2.27 -14.20 0.45
CA GLY A 298 -3.17 -15.34 0.36
C GLY A 298 -4.07 -15.32 -0.87
N ILE A 299 -4.88 -16.36 -1.02
CA ILE A 299 -5.89 -16.46 -2.07
C ILE A 299 -7.30 -16.54 -1.48
N VAL A 300 -8.27 -16.07 -2.25
CA VAL A 300 -9.70 -16.12 -1.92
C VAL A 300 -10.52 -16.40 -3.17
N GLN A 301 -11.55 -17.23 -3.04
CA GLN A 301 -12.52 -17.46 -4.11
C GLN A 301 -13.64 -16.43 -4.00
N ALA A 302 -13.96 -15.73 -5.08
CA ALA A 302 -15.12 -14.84 -5.17
C ALA A 302 -16.44 -15.63 -5.32
N PRO A 303 -17.61 -15.01 -5.06
CA PRO A 303 -18.92 -15.64 -5.22
C PRO A 303 -19.20 -16.22 -6.62
N ASP A 304 -18.60 -15.63 -7.66
CA ASP A 304 -18.70 -16.12 -9.04
C ASP A 304 -17.80 -17.34 -9.34
N GLY A 305 -17.08 -17.84 -8.34
CA GLY A 305 -16.19 -19.00 -8.43
C GLY A 305 -14.77 -18.67 -8.90
N LYS A 306 -14.49 -17.45 -9.36
CA LYS A 306 -13.14 -17.03 -9.75
C LYS A 306 -12.25 -16.86 -8.53
N TRP A 307 -10.96 -17.12 -8.70
CA TRP A 307 -9.97 -16.98 -7.63
C TRP A 307 -9.15 -15.70 -7.80
N TRP A 308 -8.84 -15.09 -6.67
CA TRP A 308 -8.05 -13.87 -6.56
C TRP A 308 -6.96 -14.06 -5.51
N GLY A 309 -5.80 -13.49 -5.77
CA GLY A 309 -4.66 -13.49 -4.86
C GLY A 309 -4.39 -12.08 -4.36
N VAL A 310 -4.19 -11.93 -3.06
CA VAL A 310 -3.59 -10.73 -2.47
C VAL A 310 -2.14 -11.01 -2.16
N SER A 311 -1.28 -10.05 -2.44
CA SER A 311 0.15 -10.12 -2.14
C SER A 311 0.66 -8.77 -1.69
N MET A 312 1.89 -8.70 -1.20
CA MET A 312 2.58 -7.43 -1.00
C MET A 312 3.82 -7.29 -1.87
N LEU A 313 4.38 -6.09 -1.96
CA LEU A 313 5.73 -5.85 -2.47
C LEU A 313 6.46 -4.82 -1.60
N ASP A 314 7.78 -4.93 -1.51
CA ASP A 314 8.62 -3.91 -0.89
C ASP A 314 8.71 -2.71 -1.83
N PHE A 315 8.20 -1.56 -1.38
CA PHE A 315 7.92 -0.44 -2.26
C PHE A 315 8.50 0.88 -1.74
N ASN A 316 9.78 1.10 -2.05
CA ASN A 316 10.52 2.34 -1.77
C ASN A 316 10.26 2.88 -0.35
N ALA A 317 10.16 4.22 -0.20
CA ALA A 317 9.98 4.85 1.10
C ALA A 317 8.58 4.69 1.69
N VAL A 318 7.57 4.35 0.87
CA VAL A 318 6.19 4.18 1.36
C VAL A 318 6.01 2.88 2.15
N GLY A 319 6.92 1.93 1.98
CA GLY A 319 6.94 0.67 2.71
C GLY A 319 6.37 -0.47 1.89
N ARG A 320 5.61 -1.37 2.51
CA ARG A 320 5.05 -2.55 1.84
C ARG A 320 3.62 -2.29 1.41
N THR A 321 3.31 -2.47 0.13
CA THR A 321 1.98 -2.19 -0.45
C THR A 321 1.30 -3.46 -0.93
N VAL A 322 -0.03 -3.49 -0.90
CA VAL A 322 -0.83 -4.67 -1.27
C VAL A 322 -1.21 -4.62 -2.75
N CYS A 323 -1.16 -5.77 -3.42
CA CYS A 323 -1.61 -5.96 -4.79
C CYS A 323 -2.67 -7.05 -4.89
N LEU A 324 -3.53 -6.93 -5.90
CA LEU A 324 -4.55 -7.91 -6.27
C LEU A 324 -4.21 -8.54 -7.61
N SER A 325 -4.26 -9.87 -7.67
CA SER A 325 -3.96 -10.67 -8.87
C SER A 325 -5.12 -11.60 -9.21
N PRO A 326 -5.51 -11.77 -10.49
CA PRO A 326 -6.31 -12.92 -10.89
C PRO A 326 -5.50 -14.20 -10.65
N VAL A 327 -6.16 -15.28 -10.23
CA VAL A 327 -5.52 -16.59 -10.04
C VAL A 327 -6.03 -17.57 -11.10
N THR A 328 -5.08 -18.14 -11.84
CA THR A 328 -5.35 -19.20 -12.84
C THR A 328 -4.92 -20.55 -12.28
N TRP A 329 -5.84 -21.50 -12.26
CA TRP A 329 -5.56 -22.88 -11.87
C TRP A 329 -5.08 -23.70 -13.07
N VAL A 330 -3.87 -24.24 -12.99
CA VAL A 330 -3.31 -25.16 -14.02
C VAL A 330 -2.77 -26.40 -13.31
N ASP A 331 -3.21 -27.58 -13.73
CA ASP A 331 -2.83 -28.86 -13.14
C ASP A 331 -2.94 -28.92 -11.60
N GLY A 332 -3.92 -28.20 -11.04
CA GLY A 332 -4.17 -28.09 -9.60
C GLY A 332 -3.26 -27.13 -8.83
N TRP A 333 -2.55 -26.22 -9.51
CA TRP A 333 -1.72 -25.16 -8.93
C TRP A 333 -2.30 -23.75 -9.16
N PRO A 334 -2.30 -22.86 -8.14
CA PRO A 334 -2.92 -21.52 -8.23
C PRO A 334 -1.92 -20.43 -8.67
N TYR A 335 -1.63 -20.33 -9.97
CA TYR A 335 -0.73 -19.30 -10.49
C TYR A 335 -1.34 -17.91 -10.42
N PHE A 336 -0.55 -16.92 -10.01
CA PHE A 336 -0.95 -15.51 -10.10
C PHE A 336 -0.72 -15.03 -11.54
N GLY A 337 -1.73 -14.43 -12.15
CA GLY A 337 -1.70 -14.00 -13.55
C GLY A 337 -2.74 -14.68 -14.43
N LEU A 338 -2.64 -14.42 -15.72
CA LEU A 338 -3.60 -14.85 -16.73
C LEU A 338 -3.19 -16.19 -17.34
N GLU A 339 -4.13 -16.90 -17.98
CA GLU A 339 -3.93 -18.22 -18.57
C GLU A 339 -2.71 -18.30 -19.50
N LYS A 340 -2.54 -17.30 -20.37
CA LYS A 340 -1.39 -17.26 -21.29
C LYS A 340 -0.21 -16.48 -20.71
N ASN A 341 -0.24 -16.04 -19.45
CA ASN A 341 0.79 -15.24 -18.75
C ASN A 341 0.92 -15.63 -17.27
N LEU A 342 1.07 -16.93 -17.00
CA LEU A 342 1.21 -17.46 -15.63
C LEU A 342 2.45 -16.88 -14.93
N GLY A 343 2.31 -16.62 -13.63
CA GLY A 343 3.37 -16.08 -12.77
C GLY A 343 3.59 -14.56 -12.90
N ARG A 344 2.87 -13.89 -13.80
CA ARG A 344 3.00 -12.46 -14.10
C ARG A 344 1.62 -11.79 -14.12
N SER A 345 1.33 -11.02 -13.06
CA SER A 345 0.04 -10.35 -12.89
C SER A 345 -0.08 -9.07 -13.71
N PRO A 346 -1.25 -8.78 -14.31
CA PRO A 346 -1.50 -7.46 -14.88
C PRO A 346 -1.52 -6.39 -13.79
N ARG A 347 -0.98 -5.20 -14.10
CA ARG A 347 -1.07 -4.06 -13.19
C ARG A 347 -2.49 -3.51 -13.15
N THR A 348 -3.14 -3.42 -14.30
CA THR A 348 -4.53 -2.98 -14.47
C THR A 348 -5.38 -4.14 -15.01
N TRP A 349 -6.48 -4.44 -14.32
CA TRP A 349 -7.37 -5.53 -14.69
C TRP A 349 -8.83 -5.22 -14.35
N PHE A 350 -9.76 -6.04 -14.85
CA PHE A 350 -11.18 -5.91 -14.56
C PHE A 350 -11.47 -6.16 -13.09
N LYS A 351 -12.42 -5.39 -12.53
CA LYS A 351 -12.88 -5.61 -11.16
C LYS A 351 -13.51 -7.01 -11.02
N PRO A 352 -13.39 -7.66 -9.84
CA PRO A 352 -14.08 -8.93 -9.58
C PRO A 352 -15.60 -8.83 -9.71
N ASN A 353 -16.18 -7.71 -9.28
CA ASN A 353 -17.60 -7.40 -9.40
C ASN A 353 -17.82 -5.86 -9.33
N ASP A 354 -19.07 -5.43 -9.56
CA ASP A 354 -19.45 -4.01 -9.52
C ASP A 354 -20.33 -3.65 -8.31
N ALA A 355 -20.14 -4.30 -7.15
CA ALA A 355 -20.89 -4.01 -5.93
C ALA A 355 -20.63 -2.59 -5.41
N VAL A 356 -19.42 -2.06 -5.61
CA VAL A 356 -19.08 -0.66 -5.37
C VAL A 356 -18.97 0.07 -6.71
N LYS A 357 -19.74 1.15 -6.87
CA LYS A 357 -19.87 1.89 -8.14
C LYS A 357 -18.91 3.07 -8.28
N ALA A 358 -18.45 3.62 -7.16
CA ALA A 358 -17.61 4.80 -7.15
C ALA A 358 -16.28 4.48 -6.44
N PRO A 359 -15.14 4.97 -6.95
CA PRO A 359 -13.86 4.81 -6.29
C PRO A 359 -13.90 5.28 -4.84
N GLN A 360 -13.37 4.46 -3.94
CA GLN A 360 -13.28 4.72 -2.52
C GLN A 360 -11.85 4.49 -2.01
N ALA A 361 -11.41 5.32 -1.08
CA ALA A 361 -10.19 5.14 -0.31
C ALA A 361 -10.54 4.67 1.11
N PRO A 362 -9.68 3.86 1.76
CA PRO A 362 -9.98 3.30 3.08
C PRO A 362 -10.01 4.34 4.21
N TYR A 363 -9.37 5.50 4.02
CA TYR A 363 -9.19 6.50 5.05
C TYR A 363 -9.45 7.91 4.54
N GLU A 364 -10.06 8.73 5.39
CA GLU A 364 -9.99 10.18 5.29
C GLU A 364 -8.75 10.66 6.07
N ARG A 365 -7.83 11.35 5.39
CA ARG A 365 -6.52 11.72 5.96
C ARG A 365 -6.48 13.09 6.61
N CYS A 366 -7.23 14.05 6.07
CA CYS A 366 -7.31 15.39 6.64
C CYS A 366 -8.05 15.34 7.99
N ASP A 367 -7.60 16.14 8.95
CA ASP A 367 -8.21 16.20 10.28
C ASP A 367 -8.08 17.63 10.86
N ASP A 368 -9.21 18.19 11.26
CA ASP A 368 -9.29 19.48 11.95
C ASP A 368 -9.31 19.32 13.49
N PHE A 369 -9.20 18.08 13.98
CA PHE A 369 -9.20 17.72 15.39
C PHE A 369 -10.42 18.22 16.18
N SER A 370 -11.53 18.49 15.49
CA SER A 370 -12.81 18.85 16.11
C SER A 370 -13.63 17.65 16.59
N GLY A 371 -13.18 16.43 16.26
CA GLY A 371 -13.77 15.17 16.69
C GLY A 371 -13.67 14.93 18.21
N LYS A 372 -14.46 13.97 18.71
CA LYS A 372 -14.35 13.47 20.09
C LYS A 372 -13.29 12.37 20.23
N THR A 373 -13.01 11.68 19.14
CA THR A 373 -12.01 10.62 18.99
C THR A 373 -11.25 10.88 17.70
N PHE A 374 -10.03 10.33 17.59
CA PHE A 374 -9.28 10.40 16.35
C PHE A 374 -9.98 9.63 15.22
N LYS A 375 -9.79 10.08 13.99
CA LYS A 375 -10.13 9.29 12.81
C LYS A 375 -9.30 7.99 12.78
N PRO A 376 -9.80 6.89 12.18
CA PRO A 376 -9.11 5.59 12.19
C PRO A 376 -7.74 5.55 11.49
N VAL A 377 -7.38 6.57 10.72
CA VAL A 377 -6.07 6.66 10.06
C VAL A 377 -4.91 6.90 11.04
N TRP A 378 -5.23 7.40 12.24
CA TRP A 378 -4.24 7.78 13.24
C TRP A 378 -3.80 6.58 14.10
N GLN A 379 -2.49 6.47 14.30
CA GLN A 379 -1.91 5.57 15.30
C GLN A 379 -0.78 6.29 16.04
N TRP A 380 -0.65 6.04 17.33
CA TRP A 380 0.50 6.43 18.13
C TRP A 380 1.71 5.58 17.78
N ASN A 381 2.87 6.22 17.74
CA ASN A 381 4.14 5.51 17.84
C ASN A 381 4.33 5.03 19.28
N HIS A 382 4.25 3.71 19.51
CA HIS A 382 4.24 3.09 20.83
C HIS A 382 3.00 3.49 21.67
N ASN A 383 2.86 2.91 22.87
CA ASN A 383 1.75 3.25 23.76
C ASN A 383 1.80 4.74 24.17
N PRO A 384 0.67 5.48 24.07
CA PRO A 384 0.61 6.85 24.54
C PRO A 384 0.53 6.93 26.06
N ASN A 385 1.01 8.05 26.61
CA ASN A 385 0.69 8.51 27.95
C ASN A 385 -0.54 9.42 27.90
N ASP A 386 -1.69 8.88 28.32
CA ASP A 386 -3.01 9.53 28.23
C ASP A 386 -3.18 10.79 29.08
N LYS A 387 -2.24 11.05 30.00
CA LYS A 387 -2.21 12.29 30.78
C LYS A 387 -1.50 13.44 30.05
N MET A 388 -0.81 13.13 28.95
CA MET A 388 0.10 14.05 28.26
C MET A 388 -0.38 14.38 26.83
N TRP A 389 -1.63 14.08 26.51
CA TRP A 389 -2.29 14.53 25.28
C TRP A 389 -3.76 14.87 25.55
N SER A 390 -4.34 15.70 24.70
CA SER A 390 -5.76 16.03 24.75
C SER A 390 -6.28 16.32 23.36
N LEU A 391 -7.38 15.67 22.97
CA LEU A 391 -8.12 15.98 21.74
C LEU A 391 -9.39 16.75 22.09
N ASN A 392 -9.52 17.97 21.57
CA ASN A 392 -10.76 18.75 21.63
C ASN A 392 -11.35 19.00 23.04
N LYS A 393 -10.55 18.82 24.09
CA LYS A 393 -10.97 18.96 25.49
C LYS A 393 -10.25 20.10 26.20
N GLU A 394 -8.92 20.06 26.23
CA GLU A 394 -8.13 21.15 26.80
C GLU A 394 -8.12 22.42 25.94
N ARG A 395 -8.38 22.28 24.64
CA ARG A 395 -8.63 23.36 23.67
C ARG A 395 -9.55 22.80 22.60
N LYS A 396 -10.73 23.41 22.45
CA LYS A 396 -11.74 22.96 21.47
C LYS A 396 -11.20 23.13 20.06
N GLY A 397 -11.33 22.10 19.22
CA GLY A 397 -10.87 22.07 17.82
C GLY A 397 -9.35 21.94 17.64
N TRP A 398 -8.63 21.43 18.65
CA TRP A 398 -7.17 21.27 18.58
C TRP A 398 -6.76 19.94 19.21
N LEU A 399 -5.70 19.36 18.67
CA LEU A 399 -4.89 18.35 19.33
C LEU A 399 -3.83 19.06 20.18
N ARG A 400 -3.75 18.74 21.48
CA ARG A 400 -2.68 19.20 22.36
C ARG A 400 -1.75 18.05 22.72
N LEU A 401 -0.45 18.31 22.61
CA LEU A 401 0.60 17.45 23.15
C LEU A 401 1.36 18.20 24.24
N HIS A 402 1.56 17.55 25.40
CA HIS A 402 2.40 18.06 26.48
C HIS A 402 3.82 17.50 26.33
N SER A 403 4.82 18.38 26.31
CA SER A 403 6.20 18.00 26.06
C SER A 403 6.75 17.15 27.21
N MET A 404 7.20 15.94 26.87
CA MET A 404 7.91 15.02 27.78
C MET A 404 9.41 14.95 27.43
N PRO A 405 10.27 14.53 28.35
CA PRO A 405 11.68 14.26 28.06
C PRO A 405 11.87 13.29 26.90
N ALA A 406 12.66 13.68 25.90
CA ALA A 406 13.16 12.77 24.86
C ALA A 406 14.46 13.31 24.24
N LYS A 407 15.33 12.39 23.79
CA LYS A 407 16.60 12.74 23.12
C LYS A 407 16.37 13.28 21.70
N GLN A 408 15.47 12.63 20.97
CA GLN A 408 15.15 12.89 19.56
C GLN A 408 13.72 12.39 19.23
N LEU A 409 13.26 12.62 18.00
CA LEU A 409 11.92 12.24 17.53
C LEU A 409 11.58 10.77 17.78
N LEU A 410 12.51 9.83 17.52
CA LEU A 410 12.26 8.40 17.74
C LEU A 410 12.12 8.02 19.23
N TRP A 411 12.47 8.90 20.17
CA TRP A 411 12.23 8.71 21.61
C TRP A 411 11.03 9.53 22.12
N ALA A 412 10.40 10.33 21.25
CA ALA A 412 9.29 11.20 21.64
C ALA A 412 8.00 10.39 21.84
N LYS A 413 7.60 10.21 23.09
CA LYS A 413 6.28 9.67 23.47
C LYS A 413 5.17 10.57 22.96
N ASN A 414 3.98 9.99 22.75
CA ASN A 414 2.81 10.68 22.19
C ASN A 414 3.11 11.32 20.82
N SER A 415 3.97 10.70 20.02
CA SER A 415 4.06 11.03 18.60
C SER A 415 2.86 10.40 17.89
N LEU A 416 1.93 11.24 17.42
CA LEU A 416 0.73 10.79 16.70
C LEU A 416 1.06 10.70 15.20
N THR A 417 0.76 9.56 14.57
CA THR A 417 1.25 9.27 13.21
C THR A 417 0.16 8.85 12.23
N GLN A 418 0.34 9.22 10.96
CA GLN A 418 -0.28 8.56 9.82
C GLN A 418 0.82 7.90 8.97
N ARG A 419 0.44 6.85 8.23
CA ARG A 419 1.28 6.35 7.13
C ARG A 419 1.44 7.45 6.08
N ALA A 420 2.64 7.61 5.55
CA ALA A 420 2.83 8.39 4.33
C ALA A 420 2.03 7.78 3.17
N ILE A 421 1.57 8.62 2.26
CA ILE A 421 0.86 8.19 1.05
C ILE A 421 1.59 8.67 -0.19
N GLY A 422 1.84 7.74 -1.11
CA GLY A 422 2.49 7.99 -2.38
C GLY A 422 1.50 8.07 -3.56
N PRO A 423 2.02 8.16 -4.80
CA PRO A 423 3.44 8.28 -5.14
C PRO A 423 4.08 9.57 -4.60
N VAL A 424 3.31 10.65 -4.59
CA VAL A 424 3.69 11.98 -4.11
C VAL A 424 2.59 12.52 -3.21
N SER A 425 2.95 13.12 -2.07
CA SER A 425 1.99 13.87 -1.26
C SER A 425 2.62 15.09 -0.57
N TYR A 426 1.75 16.03 -0.22
CA TYR A 426 2.07 17.15 0.67
C TYR A 426 1.27 16.97 1.96
N THR A 427 1.95 16.86 3.09
CA THR A 427 1.32 16.89 4.41
C THR A 427 1.61 18.22 5.08
N SER A 428 0.59 18.92 5.55
CA SER A 428 0.75 20.18 6.27
C SER A 428 -0.06 20.22 7.56
N VAL A 429 0.40 21.01 8.52
CA VAL A 429 -0.27 21.20 9.82
C VAL A 429 -0.04 22.61 10.32
N LYS A 430 -1.02 23.14 11.04
CA LYS A 430 -0.91 24.41 11.78
C LYS A 430 -0.51 24.12 13.22
N LEU A 431 0.55 24.79 13.69
CA LEU A 431 1.12 24.63 15.02
C LEU A 431 1.08 25.95 15.78
N ASP A 432 0.47 25.95 16.97
CA ASP A 432 0.61 27.00 17.98
C ASP A 432 1.69 26.62 19.00
N ALA A 433 2.84 27.28 18.87
CA ALA A 433 4.03 27.10 19.69
C ALA A 433 4.15 28.14 20.82
N SER A 434 3.07 28.89 21.11
CA SER A 434 3.09 30.00 22.09
C SER A 434 3.48 29.59 23.50
N ARG A 435 3.25 28.33 23.87
CA ARG A 435 3.43 27.78 25.22
C ARG A 435 4.55 26.75 25.32
N LEU A 436 5.43 26.69 24.32
CA LEU A 436 6.69 25.95 24.44
C LEU A 436 7.60 26.59 25.50
N LYS A 437 8.23 25.75 26.32
CA LYS A 437 9.23 26.11 27.33
C LYS A 437 10.63 25.75 26.85
N MET A 438 11.65 26.28 27.54
CA MET A 438 13.05 26.04 27.18
C MET A 438 13.36 24.56 26.96
N GLY A 439 13.98 24.25 25.83
CA GLY A 439 14.33 22.88 25.44
C GLY A 439 13.20 22.11 24.74
N ASP A 440 11.99 22.65 24.65
CA ASP A 440 10.91 22.04 23.88
C ASP A 440 11.17 22.14 22.38
N GLU A 441 10.81 21.07 21.67
CA GLU A 441 10.69 20.98 20.22
C GLU A 441 9.36 20.30 19.88
N ALA A 442 8.56 20.93 19.01
CA ALA A 442 7.31 20.37 18.53
C ALA A 442 7.11 20.65 17.04
N GLY A 443 6.57 19.70 16.28
CA GLY A 443 6.54 19.85 14.84
C GLY A 443 5.94 18.70 14.05
N LEU A 444 6.31 18.69 12.77
CA LEU A 444 5.95 17.69 11.76
C LEU A 444 7.21 16.86 11.43
N GLY A 445 7.16 15.57 11.71
CA GLY A 445 8.23 14.61 11.46
C GLY A 445 7.91 13.62 10.35
N ALA A 446 8.95 13.09 9.74
CA ALA A 446 8.94 11.88 8.93
C ALA A 446 9.68 10.80 9.75
N MET A 447 8.91 10.01 10.50
CA MET A 447 9.44 8.90 11.28
C MET A 447 9.89 7.80 10.34
N ASN A 448 11.20 7.57 10.36
CA ASN A 448 11.93 6.56 9.63
C ASN A 448 13.29 6.38 10.35
N THR A 449 14.17 5.51 9.90
CA THR A 449 15.54 5.42 10.44
C THR A 449 16.54 5.35 9.29
N PRO A 450 17.03 6.49 8.79
CA PRO A 450 17.04 7.81 9.42
C PRO A 450 15.69 8.55 9.42
N TYR A 451 15.40 9.33 10.47
CA TYR A 451 14.24 10.24 10.49
C TYR A 451 14.60 11.63 9.94
N ALA A 452 13.57 12.40 9.57
CA ALA A 452 13.71 13.81 9.26
C ALA A 452 12.60 14.62 9.95
N SER A 453 12.82 15.90 10.25
CA SER A 453 11.83 16.70 10.97
C SER A 453 11.91 18.19 10.66
N LEU A 454 10.76 18.85 10.72
CA LEU A 454 10.63 20.30 10.83
C LEU A 454 9.77 20.63 12.04
N GLY A 455 10.32 21.37 12.99
CA GLY A 455 9.59 21.80 14.19
C GLY A 455 9.95 23.20 14.65
N VAL A 456 9.22 23.69 15.66
CA VAL A 456 9.56 24.91 16.39
C VAL A 456 10.22 24.51 17.70
N MET A 457 11.40 25.08 17.95
CA MET A 457 12.16 24.91 19.18
C MET A 457 12.13 26.20 20.00
N LYS A 458 11.99 26.05 21.32
CA LYS A 458 12.16 27.16 22.27
C LYS A 458 13.60 27.19 22.81
N THR A 459 14.33 28.23 22.42
CA THR A 459 15.71 28.51 22.81
C THR A 459 15.80 29.75 23.71
N GLU A 460 16.99 30.05 24.24
CA GLU A 460 17.28 31.29 24.96
C GLU A 460 17.00 32.54 24.11
N LYS A 461 17.22 32.46 22.79
CA LYS A 461 16.98 33.54 21.83
C LYS A 461 15.51 33.67 21.41
N GLY A 462 14.62 32.80 21.89
CA GLY A 462 13.22 32.76 21.51
C GLY A 462 12.84 31.53 20.70
N LEU A 463 11.77 31.64 19.90
CA LEU A 463 11.30 30.56 19.04
C LEU A 463 12.09 30.55 17.73
N SER A 464 12.52 29.36 17.32
CA SER A 464 13.19 29.12 16.04
C SER A 464 12.60 27.89 15.37
N LEU A 465 12.47 27.91 14.05
CA LEU A 465 12.30 26.69 13.27
C LEU A 465 13.59 25.88 13.31
N ARG A 466 13.44 24.57 13.38
CA ARG A 466 14.52 23.58 13.27
C ARG A 466 14.13 22.58 12.19
N CYS A 467 14.88 22.58 11.10
CA CYS A 467 14.83 21.54 10.08
C CYS A 467 16.03 20.62 10.29
N TYR A 468 15.81 19.32 10.48
CA TYR A 468 16.85 18.36 10.78
C TYR A 468 16.72 17.10 9.93
N ASP A 469 17.85 16.68 9.35
CA ASP A 469 18.03 15.45 8.60
C ASP A 469 18.98 14.53 9.36
N GLN A 470 18.48 13.44 9.95
CA GLN A 470 19.31 12.48 10.68
C GLN A 470 20.26 11.72 9.73
N ASN A 471 19.89 11.55 8.46
CA ASN A 471 20.68 10.81 7.49
C ASN A 471 22.05 11.47 7.24
N THR A 472 22.04 12.78 7.04
CA THR A 472 23.24 13.60 6.79
C THR A 472 23.74 14.32 8.04
N ASN A 473 23.00 14.24 9.15
CA ASN A 473 23.21 15.00 10.38
C ASN A 473 23.26 16.52 10.15
N LYS A 474 22.54 17.03 9.14
CA LYS A 474 22.46 18.46 8.85
C LYS A 474 21.31 19.09 9.64
N GLU A 475 21.56 20.29 10.17
CA GLU A 475 20.59 21.09 10.90
C GLU A 475 20.52 22.51 10.34
N VAL A 476 19.30 23.02 10.18
CA VAL A 476 19.03 24.43 9.87
C VAL A 476 18.16 25.02 10.98
N LEU A 477 18.68 26.06 11.64
CA LEU A 477 17.95 26.85 12.64
C LEU A 477 17.59 28.22 12.07
N LYS A 478 16.30 28.57 12.10
CA LYS A 478 15.78 29.86 11.61
C LYS A 478 14.90 30.54 12.66
N PRO A 479 15.33 31.65 13.27
CA PRO A 479 14.50 32.42 14.19
C PRO A 479 13.19 32.89 13.53
N ILE A 480 12.05 32.79 14.22
CA ILE A 480 10.72 33.14 13.68
C ILE A 480 10.09 34.39 14.31
N ALA A 481 10.92 35.35 14.71
CA ALA A 481 10.48 36.61 15.30
C ALA A 481 9.44 36.41 16.43
N LYS A 482 8.38 37.24 16.48
CA LYS A 482 7.28 37.13 17.45
C LYS A 482 6.18 36.15 17.00
N ASN A 483 6.33 35.44 15.87
CA ASN A 483 5.31 34.51 15.38
C ASN A 483 5.23 33.31 16.31
N LYS A 484 4.05 33.09 16.89
CA LYS A 484 3.76 31.97 17.78
C LYS A 484 2.98 30.85 17.09
N VAL A 485 2.32 31.17 15.99
CA VAL A 485 1.59 30.23 15.15
C VAL A 485 2.31 30.14 13.81
N VAL A 486 2.54 28.92 13.34
CA VAL A 486 3.22 28.61 12.08
C VAL A 486 2.51 27.46 11.38
N TRP A 487 2.72 27.35 10.08
CA TRP A 487 2.31 26.18 9.30
C TRP A 487 3.55 25.45 8.82
N LEU A 488 3.57 24.15 9.00
CA LEU A 488 4.68 23.27 8.63
C LEU A 488 4.19 22.36 7.52
N ARG A 489 5.03 22.07 6.52
CA ARG A 489 4.68 21.18 5.42
C ARG A 489 5.85 20.29 5.03
N LEU A 490 5.54 19.01 4.86
CA LEU A 490 6.38 17.97 4.30
C LEU A 490 5.87 17.65 2.90
N TRP A 491 6.73 17.80 1.90
CA TRP A 491 6.56 17.18 0.59
C TRP A 491 7.32 15.85 0.57
N GLY A 492 6.69 14.79 0.08
CA GLY A 492 7.34 13.51 -0.15
C GLY A 492 7.11 13.00 -1.57
N ASP A 493 8.18 12.59 -2.24
CA ASP A 493 8.16 11.77 -3.45
C ASP A 493 8.69 10.38 -3.05
N TYR A 494 7.75 9.50 -2.71
CA TYR A 494 8.04 8.21 -2.09
C TYR A 494 8.52 7.17 -3.09
N ASP A 495 8.17 7.33 -4.38
CA ASP A 495 8.76 6.55 -5.47
C ASP A 495 10.26 6.81 -5.63
N LYS A 496 10.71 8.03 -5.31
CA LYS A 496 12.15 8.41 -5.34
C LYS A 496 12.82 8.40 -3.96
N SER A 497 12.09 8.08 -2.90
CA SER A 497 12.57 8.17 -1.51
C SER A 497 13.07 9.57 -1.12
N LEU A 498 12.40 10.63 -1.59
CA LEU A 498 12.80 12.02 -1.34
C LEU A 498 11.79 12.78 -0.49
N LEU A 499 12.31 13.65 0.39
CA LEU A 499 11.53 14.55 1.25
C LEU A 499 12.03 16.00 1.10
N GLN A 500 11.14 16.98 1.26
CA GLN A 500 11.49 18.39 1.40
C GLN A 500 10.55 19.07 2.40
N TYR A 501 11.12 19.83 3.32
CA TYR A 501 10.34 20.65 4.23
C TYR A 501 10.17 22.07 3.72
N SER A 502 8.99 22.63 4.00
CA SER A 502 8.64 24.04 3.81
C SER A 502 7.79 24.52 4.97
N TYR A 503 7.73 25.83 5.17
CA TYR A 503 6.96 26.43 6.25
C TYR A 503 6.28 27.72 5.78
N SER A 504 5.29 28.18 6.55
CA SER A 504 4.60 29.46 6.35
C SER A 504 4.35 30.16 7.69
N LEU A 505 4.51 31.48 7.70
CA LEU A 505 4.27 32.33 8.88
C LEU A 505 2.91 33.07 8.83
N ASP A 506 2.23 33.02 7.67
CA ASP A 506 0.95 33.67 7.40
C ASP A 506 -0.15 32.70 6.94
N GLY A 507 0.19 31.42 6.77
CA GLY A 507 -0.70 30.36 6.28
C GLY A 507 -0.96 30.42 4.76
N LYS A 508 -0.23 31.26 4.03
CA LYS A 508 -0.45 31.51 2.59
C LYS A 508 0.84 31.36 1.78
N THR A 509 1.92 31.96 2.24
CA THR A 509 3.21 32.00 1.56
C THR A 509 4.12 30.92 2.12
N TRP A 510 4.62 30.03 1.25
CA TRP A 510 5.47 28.91 1.64
C TRP A 510 6.92 29.13 1.22
N GLU A 511 7.85 28.85 2.14
CA GLU A 511 9.29 28.89 1.88
C GLU A 511 9.91 27.53 2.22
N ASN A 512 10.77 27.02 1.34
CA ASN A 512 11.55 25.81 1.63
C ASN A 512 12.59 26.07 2.73
N ILE A 513 12.86 25.07 3.55
CA ILE A 513 13.90 25.12 4.58
C ILE A 513 14.71 23.83 4.58
N GLY A 514 16.04 23.96 4.59
CA GLY A 514 16.94 22.83 4.40
C GLY A 514 16.98 22.34 2.95
N GLU A 515 17.84 21.36 2.70
CA GLU A 515 17.98 20.67 1.42
C GLU A 515 16.92 19.56 1.26
N GLN A 516 16.81 19.00 0.05
CA GLN A 516 16.07 17.75 -0.14
C GLN A 516 16.77 16.60 0.60
N MET A 517 15.99 15.77 1.27
CA MET A 517 16.47 14.71 2.16
C MET A 517 16.12 13.34 1.57
N LEU A 518 17.03 12.38 1.71
CA LEU A 518 16.79 10.98 1.34
C LEU A 518 16.11 10.25 2.50
N SER A 519 15.04 9.50 2.21
CA SER A 519 14.33 8.64 3.16
C SER A 519 14.32 7.19 2.66
N PRO A 520 15.44 6.45 2.80
CA PRO A 520 15.55 5.08 2.34
C PRO A 520 14.64 4.13 3.16
N TYR A 521 14.23 3.01 2.58
CA TYR A 521 13.57 1.95 3.34
C TYR A 521 14.56 1.29 4.32
N GLN A 522 14.06 0.80 5.45
CA GLN A 522 14.91 0.31 6.53
C GLN A 522 14.20 -0.76 7.35
N LEU A 523 14.97 -1.63 7.99
CA LEU A 523 14.44 -2.77 8.74
C LEU A 523 14.31 -2.49 10.24
N LYS A 524 14.81 -1.37 10.76
CA LYS A 524 14.71 -1.01 12.19
C LYS A 524 13.28 -0.80 12.66
N THR A 525 12.46 -0.04 11.96
CA THR A 525 11.02 0.06 12.25
C THR A 525 10.20 -0.94 11.45
N PHE A 526 10.75 -1.45 10.34
CA PHE A 526 10.10 -2.36 9.39
C PHE A 526 8.78 -1.82 8.81
N GLN A 527 8.67 -0.49 8.83
CA GLN A 527 7.55 0.29 8.33
C GLN A 527 8.04 1.26 7.26
N GLY A 528 7.13 1.68 6.40
CA GLY A 528 7.33 2.84 5.56
C GLY A 528 7.45 4.13 6.37
N VAL A 529 7.70 5.23 5.69
CA VAL A 529 7.71 6.55 6.32
C VAL A 529 6.35 6.80 6.98
N ARG A 530 6.36 7.19 8.25
CA ARG A 530 5.17 7.67 8.94
C ARG A 530 5.29 9.16 9.21
N VAL A 531 4.29 9.93 8.80
CA VAL A 531 4.23 11.36 9.12
C VAL A 531 3.76 11.51 10.56
N ALA A 532 4.44 12.33 11.36
CA ALA A 532 4.23 12.41 12.79
C ALA A 532 4.02 13.85 13.29
N LEU A 533 3.03 14.03 14.14
CA LEU A 533 2.90 15.20 15.01
C LEU A 533 3.56 14.88 16.34
N TYR A 534 4.52 15.68 16.76
CA TYR A 534 5.34 15.39 17.94
C TYR A 534 5.54 16.61 18.83
N ALA A 535 5.78 16.38 20.11
CA ALA A 535 6.26 17.39 21.06
C ALA A 535 7.10 16.72 22.16
N PHE A 536 8.32 17.20 22.37
CA PHE A 536 9.20 16.70 23.42
C PHE A 536 10.14 17.78 23.94
N ASN A 537 10.82 17.51 25.05
CA ASN A 537 11.79 18.39 25.67
C ASN A 537 13.18 17.73 25.71
N LYS A 538 14.18 18.41 25.14
CA LYS A 538 15.57 17.93 25.06
C LYS A 538 16.38 18.17 26.34
N ALA A 539 15.89 18.97 27.27
CA ALA A 539 16.56 19.28 28.54
C ALA A 539 16.25 18.25 29.65
N GLY A 540 15.55 17.16 29.33
CA GLY A 540 15.29 16.08 30.29
C GLY A 540 14.17 16.38 31.29
N VAL A 541 13.33 17.39 31.06
CA VAL A 541 12.24 17.79 31.97
C VAL A 541 10.87 17.75 31.28
N ASN A 542 9.78 17.72 32.06
CA ASN A 542 8.45 18.00 31.51
C ASN A 542 8.35 19.48 31.13
N GLY A 543 8.01 19.72 29.87
CA GLY A 543 8.10 21.02 29.23
C GLY A 543 6.81 21.83 29.26
N GLY A 544 6.57 22.52 28.15
CA GLY A 544 5.35 23.25 27.84
C GLY A 544 4.35 22.38 27.06
N VAL A 545 3.59 23.02 26.18
CA VAL A 545 2.58 22.36 25.34
C VAL A 545 2.60 22.90 23.93
N ALA A 546 2.28 22.03 22.97
CA ALA A 546 2.06 22.34 21.57
C ALA A 546 0.60 22.05 21.20
N ASP A 547 -0.07 22.98 20.51
CA ASP A 547 -1.40 22.72 19.94
C ASP A 547 -1.31 22.62 18.42
N PHE A 548 -1.93 21.58 17.85
CA PHE A 548 -2.02 21.30 16.42
C PHE A 548 -3.48 21.41 15.93
N ASP A 549 -3.64 21.93 14.72
CA ASP A 549 -4.90 22.15 14.01
C ASP A 549 -4.65 21.98 12.50
N ASP A 550 -5.71 21.83 11.72
CA ASP A 550 -5.70 21.87 10.25
C ASP A 550 -4.65 20.93 9.63
N PHE A 551 -4.66 19.65 10.02
CA PHE A 551 -3.84 18.63 9.39
C PHE A 551 -4.41 18.30 8.01
N LYS A 552 -3.64 18.58 6.96
CA LYS A 552 -4.04 18.40 5.57
C LYS A 552 -3.07 17.51 4.82
N VAL A 553 -3.61 16.59 4.04
CA VAL A 553 -2.86 15.78 3.08
C VAL A 553 -3.39 16.06 1.68
N GLU A 554 -2.50 16.47 0.79
CA GLU A 554 -2.79 16.68 -0.63
C GLU A 554 -2.06 15.61 -1.44
N GLU A 555 -2.80 14.92 -2.30
CA GLU A 555 -2.32 13.79 -3.11
C GLU A 555 -2.43 14.15 -4.59
N PRO A 556 -1.47 14.90 -5.17
CA PRO A 556 -1.57 15.44 -6.53
C PRO A 556 -1.66 14.36 -7.63
N MET A 557 -1.42 13.10 -7.30
CA MET A 557 -1.48 11.96 -8.21
C MET A 557 -2.65 10.99 -7.91
N ALA A 558 -3.57 11.36 -7.00
CA ALA A 558 -4.73 10.54 -6.68
C ALA A 558 -5.76 10.49 -7.84
N ASP A 559 -5.95 11.60 -8.54
CA ASP A 559 -6.77 11.62 -9.76
C ASP A 559 -5.98 11.04 -10.94
N ARG A 560 -6.38 9.85 -11.37
CA ARG A 560 -5.77 9.13 -12.50
C ARG A 560 -6.65 9.11 -13.74
N THR A 561 -7.76 9.86 -13.76
CA THR A 561 -8.69 9.87 -14.90
C THR A 561 -8.03 10.31 -16.20
N ALA A 562 -7.03 11.19 -16.13
CA ALA A 562 -6.25 11.64 -17.28
C ALA A 562 -5.19 10.62 -17.77
N ASN A 563 -4.89 9.56 -17.01
CA ASN A 563 -3.85 8.58 -17.37
C ASN A 563 -4.29 7.62 -18.49
N LEU A 564 -5.59 7.57 -18.79
CA LEU A 564 -6.16 6.88 -19.94
C LEU A 564 -6.72 7.92 -20.93
N PRO A 565 -5.99 8.25 -22.01
CA PRO A 565 -6.32 9.38 -22.88
C PRO A 565 -7.41 9.04 -23.91
N ILE A 566 -8.58 8.57 -23.46
CA ILE A 566 -9.72 8.24 -24.33
C ILE A 566 -10.09 9.42 -25.24
N GLY A 567 -10.29 9.12 -26.53
CA GLY A 567 -10.71 10.07 -27.55
C GLY A 567 -9.63 11.08 -27.95
N LYS A 568 -8.41 10.95 -27.42
CA LYS A 568 -7.27 11.78 -27.80
C LYS A 568 -6.44 11.13 -28.88
N THR A 569 -5.74 11.95 -29.65
CA THR A 569 -4.66 11.49 -30.52
C THR A 569 -3.35 11.60 -29.76
N ILE A 570 -2.64 10.48 -29.62
CA ILE A 570 -1.38 10.39 -28.90
C ILE A 570 -0.24 9.95 -29.79
N ARG A 571 0.99 10.20 -29.33
CA ARG A 571 2.19 9.52 -29.79
C ARG A 571 2.71 8.60 -28.69
N LEU A 572 3.23 7.44 -29.07
CA LEU A 572 3.84 6.46 -28.16
C LEU A 572 5.34 6.38 -28.41
N PHE A 573 6.13 6.48 -27.36
CA PHE A 573 7.59 6.36 -27.38
C PHE A 573 7.99 5.16 -26.55
N ASN A 574 8.75 4.23 -27.12
CA ASN A 574 9.27 3.11 -26.36
C ASN A 574 10.24 3.62 -25.29
N LEU A 575 9.99 3.31 -24.02
CA LEU A 575 10.76 3.87 -22.91
C LEU A 575 12.22 3.37 -22.89
N ALA A 576 12.51 2.24 -23.53
CA ALA A 576 13.85 1.64 -23.54
C ALA A 576 14.82 2.38 -24.46
N ASP A 577 14.41 2.67 -25.71
CA ASP A 577 15.25 3.32 -26.74
C ASP A 577 14.83 4.78 -27.04
N GLY A 578 13.66 5.19 -26.55
CA GLY A 578 13.06 6.50 -26.77
C GLY A 578 12.58 6.73 -28.21
N ASN A 579 12.48 5.69 -29.04
CA ASN A 579 12.00 5.79 -30.42
C ASN A 579 10.47 5.81 -30.45
N LEU A 580 9.91 6.47 -31.48
CA LEU A 580 8.47 6.52 -31.70
C LEU A 580 7.96 5.19 -32.23
N MET A 581 6.78 4.77 -31.76
CA MET A 581 6.00 3.70 -32.39
C MET A 581 5.42 4.23 -33.72
N ASN A 582 5.61 3.48 -34.80
CA ASN A 582 5.27 3.87 -36.16
C ASN A 582 4.52 2.76 -36.91
N ALA A 583 3.33 3.10 -37.37
CA ALA A 583 2.49 2.31 -38.24
C ALA A 583 2.96 2.43 -39.70
N THR A 584 3.87 1.55 -40.11
CA THR A 584 4.54 1.65 -41.42
C THR A 584 3.58 1.47 -42.60
N GLY A 585 3.99 1.98 -43.77
CA GLY A 585 3.27 1.74 -45.03
C GLY A 585 3.23 0.26 -45.47
N HIS A 586 4.16 -0.57 -44.96
CA HIS A 586 4.19 -2.02 -45.24
C HIS A 586 3.17 -2.81 -44.42
N GLY A 587 2.41 -2.16 -43.52
CA GLY A 587 1.35 -2.81 -42.74
C GLY A 587 1.82 -3.45 -41.42
N LEU A 588 3.07 -3.21 -41.01
CA LEU A 588 3.59 -3.62 -39.70
C LEU A 588 3.84 -2.44 -38.76
N MET A 589 3.84 -2.73 -37.45
CA MET A 589 4.29 -1.80 -36.43
C MET A 589 5.80 -1.87 -36.23
N HIS A 590 6.51 -0.75 -36.35
CA HIS A 590 7.96 -0.64 -36.17
C HIS A 590 8.33 0.67 -35.45
N SER A 591 9.61 0.91 -35.22
CA SER A 591 10.12 2.19 -34.72
C SER A 591 10.28 3.22 -35.83
N SER A 592 10.02 4.49 -35.51
CA SER A 592 10.64 5.63 -36.19
C SER A 592 11.81 6.16 -35.36
N TRP A 593 12.97 6.29 -36.00
CA TRP A 593 14.17 6.88 -35.40
C TRP A 593 14.15 8.41 -35.40
N ASN A 594 13.22 9.03 -36.12
CA ASN A 594 12.98 10.47 -36.04
C ASN A 594 11.98 10.76 -34.92
N LYS A 595 12.49 11.01 -33.71
CA LYS A 595 11.67 11.29 -32.51
C LYS A 595 10.76 12.53 -32.63
N LYS A 596 10.99 13.38 -33.63
CA LYS A 596 10.17 14.58 -33.91
C LYS A 596 9.14 14.34 -35.01
N GLU A 597 9.02 13.12 -35.53
CA GLU A 597 8.08 12.80 -36.59
C GLU A 597 6.63 13.09 -36.15
N MET A 598 5.87 13.66 -37.09
CA MET A 598 4.46 14.06 -36.93
C MET A 598 3.58 13.51 -38.05
N SER A 599 4.06 12.50 -38.78
CA SER A 599 3.29 11.82 -39.82
C SER A 599 2.07 11.11 -39.21
N ASN A 600 1.09 10.77 -40.05
CA ASN A 600 -0.10 10.06 -39.58
C ASN A 600 0.22 8.65 -39.02
N GLY A 601 1.35 8.05 -39.41
CA GLY A 601 1.76 6.72 -38.96
C GLY A 601 2.24 6.68 -37.51
N VAL A 602 2.63 7.82 -36.92
CA VAL A 602 3.07 7.90 -35.51
C VAL A 602 2.00 8.46 -34.58
N LYS A 603 0.81 8.76 -35.11
CA LYS A 603 -0.34 9.33 -34.37
C LYS A 603 -1.42 8.27 -34.19
N PHE A 604 -1.83 8.05 -32.95
CA PHE A 604 -2.80 7.02 -32.58
C PHE A 604 -3.97 7.65 -31.82
N ILE A 605 -5.17 7.50 -32.36
CA ILE A 605 -6.43 7.80 -31.68
C ILE A 605 -6.74 6.64 -30.74
N VAL A 606 -6.94 6.96 -29.46
CA VAL A 606 -7.35 5.98 -28.44
C VAL A 606 -8.87 5.91 -28.41
N GLU A 607 -9.44 4.90 -29.07
CA GLU A 607 -10.89 4.69 -29.09
C GLU A 607 -11.33 3.81 -27.90
N ASP A 608 -12.37 4.25 -27.20
CA ASP A 608 -12.96 3.50 -26.09
C ASP A 608 -13.73 2.25 -26.56
N ARG A 609 -13.62 1.17 -25.80
CA ARG A 609 -14.43 -0.05 -25.91
C ARG A 609 -15.09 -0.45 -24.59
N GLY A 610 -15.12 0.46 -23.61
CA GLY A 610 -15.68 0.27 -22.29
C GLY A 610 -14.83 -0.65 -21.41
N LEU A 611 -15.10 -0.64 -20.10
CA LEU A 611 -14.37 -1.45 -19.11
C LEU A 611 -12.84 -1.25 -19.15
N GLY A 612 -12.38 -0.03 -19.43
CA GLY A 612 -10.94 0.27 -19.58
C GLY A 612 -10.28 -0.37 -20.81
N LYS A 613 -11.04 -1.01 -21.70
CA LYS A 613 -10.56 -1.54 -22.97
C LYS A 613 -10.49 -0.44 -24.01
N ILE A 614 -9.47 -0.49 -24.85
CA ILE A 614 -9.26 0.45 -25.94
C ILE A 614 -8.89 -0.29 -27.22
N VAL A 615 -9.11 0.37 -28.36
CA VAL A 615 -8.42 0.05 -29.61
C VAL A 615 -7.57 1.25 -30.04
N LEU A 616 -6.45 0.98 -30.72
CA LEU A 616 -5.61 2.02 -31.29
C LEU A 616 -5.87 2.14 -32.78
N LYS A 617 -6.27 3.34 -33.21
CA LYS A 617 -6.46 3.69 -34.62
C LYS A 617 -5.43 4.71 -35.05
N THR A 618 -4.71 4.48 -36.13
CA THR A 618 -3.77 5.45 -36.69
C THR A 618 -4.53 6.63 -37.30
N ALA A 619 -3.90 7.81 -37.37
CA ALA A 619 -4.51 8.99 -37.98
C ALA A 619 -4.80 8.83 -39.49
N ASP A 620 -4.23 7.81 -40.15
CA ASP A 620 -4.58 7.43 -41.53
C ASP A 620 -5.74 6.42 -41.64
N GLY A 621 -6.37 6.05 -40.52
CA GLY A 621 -7.61 5.29 -40.47
C GLY A 621 -7.48 3.78 -40.27
N ARG A 622 -6.27 3.25 -40.08
CA ARG A 622 -6.01 1.81 -39.85
C ARG A 622 -6.04 1.48 -38.35
N TYR A 623 -6.46 0.28 -38.01
CA TYR A 623 -6.49 -0.24 -36.65
C TYR A 623 -5.29 -1.15 -36.40
N VAL A 624 -4.74 -1.09 -35.18
CA VAL A 624 -3.75 -2.05 -34.71
C VAL A 624 -4.44 -3.38 -34.41
N TYR A 625 -3.89 -4.48 -34.90
CA TYR A 625 -4.35 -5.83 -34.57
C TYR A 625 -3.19 -6.81 -34.40
N ILE A 626 -3.45 -7.95 -33.74
CA ILE A 626 -2.47 -9.03 -33.60
C ILE A 626 -2.79 -10.13 -34.61
N ALA A 627 -1.93 -10.33 -35.61
CA ALA A 627 -2.20 -11.25 -36.72
C ALA A 627 -2.10 -12.73 -36.31
N GLY A 628 -1.08 -13.08 -35.52
CA GLY A 628 -0.76 -14.46 -35.18
C GLY A 628 -0.74 -14.72 -33.67
N ALA A 629 0.30 -15.44 -33.24
CA ALA A 629 0.57 -15.77 -31.83
C ALA A 629 1.10 -14.57 -31.03
N GLY A 630 1.41 -13.46 -31.71
CA GLY A 630 2.02 -12.28 -31.09
C GLY A 630 3.53 -12.24 -31.24
N LEU A 631 4.09 -12.97 -32.20
CA LEU A 631 5.54 -12.96 -32.47
C LEU A 631 5.97 -11.60 -33.04
N SER A 632 7.28 -11.38 -33.12
CA SER A 632 7.82 -10.18 -33.77
C SER A 632 7.29 -10.04 -35.20
N GLY A 633 6.62 -8.91 -35.48
CA GLY A 633 5.96 -8.64 -36.75
C GLY A 633 4.47 -9.01 -36.81
N ASP A 634 3.90 -9.58 -35.75
CA ASP A 634 2.46 -9.86 -35.66
C ASP A 634 1.63 -8.66 -35.21
N VAL A 635 2.25 -7.60 -34.68
CA VAL A 635 1.57 -6.32 -34.44
C VAL A 635 1.44 -5.59 -35.78
N ARG A 636 0.25 -5.67 -36.38
CA ARG A 636 -0.03 -5.25 -37.76
C ARG A 636 -1.17 -4.25 -37.84
N LEU A 637 -1.45 -3.80 -39.05
CA LEU A 637 -2.42 -2.75 -39.35
C LEU A 637 -3.49 -3.27 -40.31
N THR A 638 -4.75 -2.93 -40.06
CA THR A 638 -5.90 -3.30 -40.89
C THR A 638 -6.86 -2.13 -41.05
N SER A 639 -7.53 -1.99 -42.20
CA SER A 639 -8.63 -1.01 -42.34
C SER A 639 -9.97 -1.54 -41.84
N ASP A 640 -10.05 -2.83 -41.51
CA ASP A 640 -11.25 -3.48 -40.98
C ASP A 640 -11.31 -3.30 -39.47
N ALA A 641 -12.20 -2.42 -39.01
CA ALA A 641 -12.40 -2.13 -37.60
C ALA A 641 -12.84 -3.36 -36.78
N SER A 642 -13.46 -4.38 -37.41
CA SER A 642 -13.87 -5.61 -36.71
C SER A 642 -12.70 -6.52 -36.32
N GLN A 643 -11.52 -6.30 -36.92
CA GLN A 643 -10.29 -7.02 -36.60
C GLN A 643 -9.42 -6.30 -35.58
N ALA A 644 -9.80 -5.09 -35.14
CA ALA A 644 -9.02 -4.30 -34.20
C ALA A 644 -8.76 -5.07 -32.89
N GLU A 645 -7.52 -5.08 -32.42
CA GLU A 645 -7.19 -5.69 -31.14
C GLU A 645 -7.73 -4.84 -29.99
N GLU A 646 -8.45 -5.47 -29.07
CA GLU A 646 -8.79 -4.86 -27.80
C GLU A 646 -7.63 -4.97 -26.82
N PHE A 647 -7.13 -3.83 -26.37
CA PHE A 647 -6.10 -3.74 -25.35
C PHE A 647 -6.70 -3.31 -24.02
N VAL A 648 -6.17 -3.86 -22.91
CA VAL A 648 -6.34 -3.25 -21.59
C VAL A 648 -5.16 -2.30 -21.35
N TRP A 649 -5.47 -1.01 -21.21
CA TRP A 649 -4.46 -0.01 -20.92
C TRP A 649 -3.90 -0.21 -19.52
N GLN A 650 -2.60 -0.45 -19.41
CA GLN A 650 -1.93 -0.49 -18.13
C GLN A 650 -1.45 0.92 -17.80
N ASP A 651 -2.13 1.60 -16.87
CA ASP A 651 -1.62 2.85 -16.31
C ASP A 651 -0.29 2.56 -15.61
N MET A 652 0.82 3.17 -16.03
CA MET A 652 2.16 3.04 -15.44
C MET A 652 2.59 4.32 -14.69
N LEU A 653 1.65 5.24 -14.46
CA LEU A 653 1.84 6.62 -13.97
C LEU A 653 2.80 7.43 -14.85
N TYR A 654 2.95 8.73 -14.56
CA TYR A 654 3.93 9.62 -15.21
C TYR A 654 3.85 9.63 -16.75
N ASN A 655 2.63 9.60 -17.30
CA ASN A 655 2.37 9.48 -18.75
C ASN A 655 3.08 8.28 -19.38
N ARG A 656 3.06 7.14 -18.68
CA ARG A 656 3.55 5.86 -19.18
C ARG A 656 2.43 4.85 -19.24
N CYS A 657 2.57 3.89 -20.15
CA CYS A 657 1.62 2.79 -20.28
C CYS A 657 2.29 1.50 -20.77
N MET A 658 1.58 0.38 -20.59
CA MET A 658 1.75 -0.82 -21.40
C MET A 658 0.42 -1.15 -22.09
N LEU A 659 0.47 -1.89 -23.18
CA LEU A 659 -0.70 -2.32 -23.94
C LEU A 659 -0.85 -3.84 -23.79
N LEU A 660 -1.78 -4.28 -22.94
CA LEU A 660 -2.08 -5.71 -22.75
C LEU A 660 -3.06 -6.18 -23.81
N SER A 661 -2.64 -7.05 -24.73
CA SER A 661 -3.53 -7.67 -25.72
C SER A 661 -4.46 -8.67 -25.04
N LEU A 662 -5.77 -8.58 -25.26
CA LEU A 662 -6.72 -9.59 -24.77
C LEU A 662 -6.62 -10.90 -25.55
N LYS A 663 -6.19 -10.86 -26.82
CA LYS A 663 -5.95 -12.06 -27.64
C LYS A 663 -4.79 -12.90 -27.11
N THR A 664 -3.65 -12.28 -26.85
CA THR A 664 -2.44 -13.00 -26.40
C THR A 664 -2.29 -13.05 -24.88
N GLN A 665 -3.00 -12.18 -24.14
CA GLN A 665 -2.80 -11.93 -22.70
C GLN A 665 -1.35 -11.57 -22.35
N ARG A 666 -0.64 -10.96 -23.31
CA ARG A 666 0.74 -10.50 -23.21
C ARG A 666 0.81 -9.06 -23.71
N TYR A 667 1.94 -8.41 -23.49
CA TYR A 667 2.11 -6.99 -23.76
C TYR A 667 2.71 -6.73 -25.13
N VAL A 668 2.25 -5.65 -25.77
CA VAL A 668 2.94 -5.11 -26.94
C VAL A 668 4.31 -4.60 -26.53
N GLY A 669 5.35 -5.01 -27.25
CA GLY A 669 6.71 -4.58 -26.98
C GLY A 669 7.64 -4.83 -28.15
N LYS A 670 8.86 -4.33 -28.03
CA LYS A 670 9.92 -4.54 -29.02
C LYS A 670 11.25 -4.66 -28.28
N HIS A 671 12.09 -5.59 -28.71
CA HIS A 671 13.43 -5.70 -28.14
C HIS A 671 14.24 -4.42 -28.45
N PRO A 672 14.92 -3.82 -27.46
CA PRO A 672 15.43 -2.46 -27.58
C PRO A 672 16.60 -2.31 -28.56
N THR A 673 17.34 -3.38 -28.85
CA THR A 673 18.66 -3.28 -29.50
C THR A 673 18.85 -4.11 -30.77
N ASP A 674 17.96 -5.06 -31.08
CA ASP A 674 18.18 -6.03 -32.18
C ASP A 674 17.56 -5.60 -33.52
N GLY A 675 16.79 -4.51 -33.53
CA GLY A 675 16.11 -3.99 -34.71
C GLY A 675 14.84 -4.76 -35.10
N SER A 676 14.36 -5.67 -34.26
CA SER A 676 13.12 -6.43 -34.50
C SER A 676 11.87 -5.53 -34.53
N PRO A 677 10.83 -5.86 -35.31
CA PRO A 677 9.53 -5.19 -35.21
C PRO A 677 8.80 -5.51 -33.91
N TYR A 678 7.73 -4.75 -33.64
CA TYR A 678 6.91 -4.97 -32.44
C TYR A 678 6.24 -6.34 -32.46
N SER A 679 6.17 -6.94 -31.27
CA SER A 679 5.49 -8.19 -30.95
C SER A 679 4.43 -7.93 -29.86
N ALA A 680 3.65 -8.95 -29.53
CA ALA A 680 2.67 -8.95 -28.45
C ALA A 680 2.81 -10.21 -27.57
N ASP A 681 4.05 -10.58 -27.26
CA ASP A 681 4.46 -11.77 -26.50
C ASP A 681 5.25 -11.43 -25.22
N PHE A 682 5.42 -10.14 -24.89
CA PHE A 682 6.12 -9.72 -23.68
C PHE A 682 5.31 -10.09 -22.43
N GLN A 683 5.98 -10.61 -21.40
CA GLN A 683 5.32 -11.09 -20.18
C GLN A 683 4.91 -9.96 -19.22
N GLY A 684 5.55 -8.80 -19.33
CA GLY A 684 5.36 -7.63 -18.47
C GLY A 684 6.63 -6.78 -18.41
N ALA A 685 6.57 -5.66 -17.71
CA ALA A 685 7.75 -4.81 -17.49
C ALA A 685 8.79 -5.55 -16.64
N ASP A 686 10.07 -5.38 -16.98
CA ASP A 686 11.17 -5.71 -16.07
C ASP A 686 11.50 -4.51 -15.17
N ALA A 687 12.27 -4.76 -14.11
CA ALA A 687 12.84 -3.70 -13.28
C ALA A 687 13.47 -2.59 -14.13
N GLY A 688 13.08 -1.35 -13.84
CA GLY A 688 13.57 -0.16 -14.56
C GLY A 688 12.84 0.12 -15.88
N MET A 689 11.90 -0.75 -16.30
CA MET A 689 11.01 -0.54 -17.43
C MET A 689 11.74 -0.40 -18.79
N LYS A 690 12.87 -1.11 -18.96
CA LYS A 690 13.75 -1.00 -20.14
C LYS A 690 13.74 -2.23 -21.06
N ASN A 691 12.87 -3.21 -20.85
CA ASN A 691 12.76 -4.37 -21.74
C ASN A 691 11.99 -4.08 -23.04
N GLY A 692 11.35 -2.92 -23.15
CA GLY A 692 10.74 -2.43 -24.39
C GLY A 692 9.24 -2.66 -24.54
N CYS A 693 8.54 -3.11 -23.49
CA CYS A 693 7.06 -3.17 -23.47
C CYS A 693 6.39 -1.98 -22.76
N VAL A 694 7.18 -1.05 -22.22
CA VAL A 694 6.69 0.19 -21.59
C VAL A 694 6.87 1.35 -22.54
N PHE A 695 5.83 2.16 -22.66
CA PHE A 695 5.81 3.36 -23.50
C PHE A 695 5.61 4.59 -22.63
N SER A 696 6.29 5.69 -22.96
CA SER A 696 5.80 7.02 -22.59
C SER A 696 4.88 7.54 -23.70
N TRP A 697 3.90 8.37 -23.36
CA TRP A 697 2.97 8.92 -24.32
C TRP A 697 2.73 10.40 -24.10
N GLU A 698 2.26 11.08 -25.14
CA GLU A 698 1.84 12.48 -25.09
C GLU A 698 0.64 12.70 -26.01
N VAL A 699 -0.20 13.67 -25.66
CA VAL A 699 -1.32 14.12 -26.50
C VAL A 699 -0.80 15.09 -27.56
N VAL A 700 -1.21 14.90 -28.80
CA VAL A 700 -0.88 15.80 -29.91
C VAL A 700 -2.10 16.48 -30.53
N GLU A 701 -3.30 15.89 -30.42
CA GLU A 701 -4.56 16.46 -30.91
C GLU A 701 -5.74 16.08 -29.98
#